data_AF-A0A074JKJ9-F1
#
_entry.id   AF-A0A074JKJ9-F1
#
_cell.length_a   1.000
_cell.length_b   1.000
_cell.length_c   1.000
_cell.angle_alpha   90.00
_cell.angle_beta   90.00
_cell.angle_gamma   90.00
#
_symmetry.space_group_name_H-M   'P 1'
#
loop_
_entity.id
_entity.type
_entity.pdbx_description
1 polymer ?
#
loop_
_entity_poly.entity_id
_entity_poly.type
_entity_poly.pdbx_seq_one_letter_code
_entity_poly.pdbx_strand_id
1 'polypeptide(L)'
;MEKKVYFKLHKVKKQWVTIAVTGLALGLSFANLGYVSAAEQTHPTSEPTVENSIQENAIDVVSSSTNEVITKPEENKSFDAPNTRENITEATSTESDLSTTEATVPETSTSEINSQQAFRSEVSTVTSSEVVSSETSHSETNTAHEVEESPVISGGHYTSDDQGSWYYIKDGKALTGMQNIDNVNVYFDADGKQVKGDTRHVNGSTYHFEKDSGQLTRNAFASDKNGNWYYLGHDGKALTGSQVIDNIPLYFYPNGVQAKDAFVVLDGNSYYFQKDTGQLVRDRFWSDDDGNWYYSDKEGKLLTGEQTIDGFDMYFYPDGVQAKGEIVTIGIEPYYFDKDSGHKVINTDITINGKTYHAEANGLLIETEQKLPQRPLVSGGHFQEDSSGNWYYYTATGEKLKGWQNVDGVTLYFDKEGRQAKNGERIIDGSHYYFSHYSGAVKTNYWHTWSIEIRRQEPFAKTYNEYYGSDGRRYYGWHRVGDQLYYFDYKGRVENDLTIFKGQNYLFDNHGKLVKDAFYIQSLRVFVGTLNTSYRSNKFGQVLTGEHHINGDDYYFSNSGSPVTGIVNKGGKDYYYFEGKLLKNYLGPLLGRQELDYDAYYSGIVGTDKDGILLTGVSTANNGKLYYFENIYFDNSNIPKMFTVTTPTWKTIDDKLYHLEPSINRTYKNGGRSYTHTVREEVDIIDHGVRTKTDKIKRIIRDNYSNLYYLDENNDFYIGHLLPENTDLTKIEETVIQSDNKFYAFNRTSSLSETSPLTVSKTLVYNKKAYLIDDKGVATETKLTNRFEHDDAWNWYYFDNEGKAVTGLHSIDNVTLYFDKEGKQAKGRLVEIDGQTHYFDRDSGAMWTNRTLELNGIRYIIDQNGYVTMNKPGQFIQDKDGDWAYIKENGQVATGLQIINHQKYYFDPTGKQAKGKRLLLDGKYYFFDEDTGAMFVNKFHETGDYFSKKYTYFGEDGSQIFGWATIDGKRVYFKEDGYQVRNDRHKIGDFDYFFKKDGSMLSNDIDGNYKYYYADKDGHLQFGWVTHNNETYYISPPWGAENRTYLKTINEKTYLFGPKGRLLRNTATDTSTSWNGFCISDENGVVKTGVIRLEDNRLYYFNPEIYMTTPFSGEWAEFDGKLYHFEMPISVSPYSKGSPITTNTTLEKDGKTYIIDENGVATEKKD
;
A
#
# COMPACT_ATOMS: atom_id res chain seq x y z
N MET A 1 -56.13 -9.40 -32.15
CA MET A 1 -56.52 -9.00 -30.78
C MET A 1 -55.98 -7.61 -30.51
N GLU A 2 -56.64 -6.85 -29.63
CA GLU A 2 -56.41 -5.42 -29.45
C GLU A 2 -55.00 -5.09 -28.93
N LYS A 3 -54.39 -4.02 -29.44
CA LYS A 3 -53.43 -3.22 -28.68
C LYS A 3 -53.84 -1.76 -28.78
N LYS A 4 -54.48 -1.26 -27.72
CA LYS A 4 -54.97 0.13 -27.63
C LYS A 4 -53.78 1.08 -27.58
N VAL A 5 -53.72 2.03 -28.50
CA VAL A 5 -52.75 3.14 -28.48
C VAL A 5 -53.45 4.38 -27.94
N TYR A 6 -52.88 4.99 -26.92
CA TYR A 6 -53.34 6.25 -26.35
C TYR A 6 -52.63 7.42 -27.04
N PHE A 7 -53.39 8.40 -27.51
CA PHE A 7 -52.85 9.65 -28.06
C PHE A 7 -52.79 10.73 -26.98
N LYS A 8 -51.63 11.33 -26.74
CA LYS A 8 -51.52 12.63 -26.05
C LYS A 8 -51.39 13.74 -27.08
N LEU A 9 -52.34 14.67 -27.05
CA LEU A 9 -52.42 15.82 -27.94
C LEU A 9 -51.79 17.05 -27.25
N HIS A 10 -50.84 17.72 -27.91
CA HIS A 10 -50.37 19.05 -27.51
C HIS A 10 -50.93 20.14 -28.43
N LYS A 11 -51.26 21.29 -27.85
CA LYS A 11 -52.00 22.38 -28.50
C LYS A 11 -51.16 23.66 -28.50
N VAL A 12 -50.82 24.17 -29.67
CA VAL A 12 -50.20 25.50 -29.84
C VAL A 12 -50.93 26.28 -30.93
N LYS A 13 -51.35 27.51 -30.60
CA LYS A 13 -51.84 28.57 -31.52
C LYS A 13 -52.79 28.14 -32.67
N LYS A 14 -53.98 27.67 -32.29
CA LYS A 14 -55.25 27.72 -33.08
C LYS A 14 -55.42 26.87 -34.35
N GLN A 15 -54.52 25.93 -34.68
CA GLN A 15 -54.85 24.84 -35.62
C GLN A 15 -54.39 23.47 -35.10
N TRP A 16 -55.08 22.41 -35.52
CA TRP A 16 -54.66 21.02 -35.30
C TRP A 16 -53.90 20.56 -36.54
N VAL A 17 -52.67 20.08 -36.38
CA VAL A 17 -51.86 19.52 -37.48
C VAL A 17 -51.31 18.17 -37.06
N THR A 18 -51.50 17.18 -37.95
CA THR A 18 -50.94 15.83 -37.83
C THR A 18 -50.02 15.63 -39.03
N ILE A 19 -48.75 15.32 -38.80
CA ILE A 19 -47.83 14.89 -39.86
C ILE A 19 -47.28 13.52 -39.48
N ALA A 20 -47.59 12.53 -40.31
CA ALA A 20 -46.97 11.22 -40.27
C ALA A 20 -45.81 11.19 -41.27
N VAL A 21 -44.67 10.64 -40.85
CA VAL A 21 -43.58 10.30 -41.78
C VAL A 21 -43.77 8.84 -42.20
N THR A 22 -44.25 8.65 -43.43
CA THR A 22 -44.24 7.33 -44.10
C THR A 22 -43.36 7.43 -45.33
N GLY A 23 -42.24 6.70 -45.33
CA GLY A 23 -41.39 6.58 -46.51
C GLY A 23 -42.01 5.67 -47.57
N LEU A 24 -41.76 5.99 -48.84
CA LEU A 24 -42.04 5.12 -49.98
C LEU A 24 -41.07 5.47 -51.11
N ALA A 25 -40.41 4.45 -51.66
CA ALA A 25 -39.49 4.56 -52.79
C ALA A 25 -40.21 4.33 -54.14
N LEU A 26 -39.45 4.44 -55.25
CA LEU A 26 -39.76 4.39 -56.70
C LEU A 26 -39.50 5.78 -57.33
N GLY A 27 -38.82 5.96 -58.47
CA GLY A 27 -38.13 5.03 -59.39
C GLY A 27 -38.25 5.53 -60.84
N LEU A 28 -37.20 5.39 -61.67
CA LEU A 28 -37.14 5.73 -63.13
C LEU A 28 -37.13 7.27 -63.42
N SER A 29 -36.58 7.83 -64.52
CA SER A 29 -35.64 7.37 -65.57
C SER A 29 -35.23 8.55 -66.50
N PHE A 30 -34.00 8.53 -67.05
CA PHE A 30 -33.47 9.21 -68.27
C PHE A 30 -34.10 10.51 -68.84
N ALA A 31 -33.28 11.56 -69.06
CA ALA A 31 -32.95 12.11 -70.42
C ALA A 31 -31.96 13.31 -70.39
N ASN A 32 -31.20 13.48 -71.48
CA ASN A 32 -30.14 14.49 -71.70
C ASN A 32 -30.63 15.88 -72.14
N LEU A 33 -29.84 16.92 -71.87
CA LEU A 33 -29.45 18.08 -72.74
C LEU A 33 -28.74 19.15 -71.87
N GLY A 34 -27.54 19.68 -72.13
CA GLY A 34 -26.47 19.37 -73.10
C GLY A 34 -25.53 20.58 -73.33
N TYR A 35 -24.23 20.34 -73.59
CA TYR A 35 -23.22 21.28 -74.17
C TYR A 35 -22.80 22.53 -73.33
N VAL A 36 -21.56 23.07 -73.38
CA VAL A 36 -20.36 22.90 -74.25
C VAL A 36 -19.05 23.03 -73.41
N SER A 37 -17.91 22.56 -73.95
CA SER A 37 -16.55 22.63 -73.40
C SER A 37 -15.56 23.54 -74.18
N ALA A 38 -14.52 24.06 -73.53
CA ALA A 38 -13.17 24.36 -74.08
C ALA A 38 -12.20 24.62 -72.89
N ALA A 39 -11.02 23.99 -72.72
CA ALA A 39 -9.81 23.88 -73.56
C ALA A 39 -9.05 25.22 -73.69
N GLU A 40 -7.72 25.37 -73.58
CA GLU A 40 -6.57 24.60 -73.10
C GLU A 40 -5.30 25.49 -73.34
N GLN A 41 -4.24 25.34 -72.52
CA GLN A 41 -2.81 25.70 -72.77
C GLN A 41 -2.41 27.22 -72.82
N THR A 42 -1.17 27.67 -72.52
CA THR A 42 0.20 27.07 -72.53
C THR A 42 1.14 27.59 -71.41
N HIS A 43 2.20 26.84 -71.06
CA HIS A 43 3.41 27.30 -70.30
C HIS A 43 4.36 28.18 -71.16
N PRO A 44 5.33 28.93 -70.57
CA PRO A 44 6.69 28.41 -70.24
C PRO A 44 7.19 28.83 -68.83
N THR A 45 7.90 28.02 -68.04
CA THR A 45 9.27 27.41 -68.14
C THR A 45 10.44 28.33 -67.73
N SER A 46 10.91 28.18 -66.49
CA SER A 46 12.36 28.22 -66.13
C SER A 46 12.61 27.68 -64.72
N GLU A 47 13.27 26.52 -64.64
CA GLU A 47 13.91 25.91 -63.47
C GLU A 47 15.22 26.68 -63.08
N PRO A 48 15.92 26.43 -61.94
CA PRO A 48 16.20 25.09 -61.38
C PRO A 48 16.31 24.90 -59.83
N THR A 49 16.20 23.63 -59.38
CA THR A 49 16.91 22.94 -58.25
C THR A 49 16.87 23.55 -56.82
N VAL A 50 16.83 22.79 -55.70
CA VAL A 50 16.87 21.33 -55.44
C VAL A 50 16.16 21.02 -54.10
N GLU A 51 15.90 19.74 -53.86
CA GLU A 51 15.43 19.03 -52.65
C GLU A 51 15.39 19.79 -51.29
N ASN A 52 14.34 19.53 -50.51
CA ASN A 52 14.40 19.70 -49.06
C ASN A 52 13.81 18.46 -48.35
N SER A 53 14.70 17.58 -47.92
CA SER A 53 14.41 16.42 -47.06
C SER A 53 14.10 16.88 -45.64
N ILE A 54 13.01 16.38 -45.05
CA ILE A 54 12.76 16.54 -43.61
C ILE A 54 13.61 15.50 -42.87
N GLN A 55 14.63 15.97 -42.17
CA GLN A 55 15.27 15.24 -41.08
C GLN A 55 15.25 16.11 -39.82
N GLU A 56 15.03 15.45 -38.69
CA GLU A 56 15.15 16.03 -37.36
C GLU A 56 16.58 16.51 -37.11
N ASN A 57 16.73 17.65 -36.45
CA ASN A 57 17.90 17.93 -35.63
C ASN A 57 17.50 18.86 -34.47
N ALA A 58 17.62 18.34 -33.25
CA ALA A 58 17.87 19.18 -32.08
C ALA A 58 19.31 19.73 -32.16
N ILE A 59 19.59 20.82 -31.45
CA ILE A 59 20.85 21.06 -30.74
C ILE A 59 20.71 22.25 -29.77
N ASP A 60 21.39 22.10 -28.63
CA ASP A 60 21.41 22.94 -27.44
C ASP A 60 22.07 24.33 -27.58
N VAL A 61 21.78 25.20 -26.61
CA VAL A 61 22.75 26.13 -25.97
C VAL A 61 22.31 26.37 -24.51
N VAL A 62 23.14 26.37 -23.46
CA VAL A 62 24.32 25.56 -23.07
C VAL A 62 24.58 25.82 -21.56
N SER A 63 25.18 24.88 -20.85
CA SER A 63 25.57 25.00 -19.44
C SER A 63 27.02 25.46 -19.21
N SER A 64 27.28 26.11 -18.07
CA SER A 64 28.62 26.32 -17.49
C SER A 64 28.47 26.65 -16.00
N SER A 65 29.42 26.37 -15.09
CA SER A 65 30.58 25.47 -15.13
C SER A 65 31.05 25.22 -13.68
N THR A 66 31.55 24.02 -13.38
CA THR A 66 32.24 23.71 -12.12
C THR A 66 33.61 24.37 -12.02
N ASN A 67 34.09 24.61 -10.79
CA ASN A 67 35.51 24.83 -10.49
C ASN A 67 36.00 23.70 -9.59
N GLU A 68 36.90 22.86 -10.10
CA GLU A 68 37.79 22.04 -9.28
C GLU A 68 39.12 22.75 -9.07
N VAL A 69 39.74 22.59 -7.90
CA VAL A 69 41.21 22.61 -7.76
C VAL A 69 41.68 21.45 -6.89
N ILE A 70 41.99 20.33 -7.55
CA ILE A 70 43.22 19.54 -7.43
C ILE A 70 43.90 19.50 -6.04
N THR A 71 43.92 18.31 -5.44
CA THR A 71 45.17 17.59 -5.13
C THR A 71 45.00 16.08 -5.33
N LYS A 72 46.10 15.40 -5.68
CA LYS A 72 46.15 13.97 -6.06
C LYS A 72 46.53 13.05 -4.88
N PRO A 73 46.34 11.72 -5.01
CA PRO A 73 46.35 10.78 -3.88
C PRO A 73 47.74 10.18 -3.57
N GLU A 74 47.87 9.51 -2.43
CA GLU A 74 48.83 8.42 -2.25
C GLU A 74 48.34 7.37 -1.23
N GLU A 75 49.03 6.23 -1.16
CA GLU A 75 48.51 4.94 -0.69
C GLU A 75 48.63 4.64 0.84
N ASN A 76 48.01 3.52 1.21
CA ASN A 76 48.45 2.50 2.19
C ASN A 76 47.96 2.53 3.67
N LYS A 77 47.38 1.37 4.03
CA LYS A 77 47.53 0.59 5.30
C LYS A 77 46.84 1.00 6.61
N SER A 78 45.75 0.27 6.88
CA SER A 78 45.56 -0.72 7.98
C SER A 78 45.68 -0.33 9.47
N PHE A 79 44.84 -1.01 10.28
CA PHE A 79 44.85 -1.10 11.76
C PHE A 79 44.53 0.25 12.46
N ASP A 80 43.68 0.35 13.49
CA ASP A 80 43.35 -0.61 14.54
C ASP A 80 42.05 -0.20 15.28
N ALA A 81 41.47 -1.12 16.06
CA ALA A 81 40.53 -0.81 17.16
C ALA A 81 41.36 -0.59 18.47
N PRO A 82 40.82 -0.26 19.68
CA PRO A 82 39.41 -0.31 20.12
C PRO A 82 38.97 0.76 21.17
N ASN A 83 37.74 0.59 21.69
CA ASN A 83 37.27 0.83 23.07
C ASN A 83 37.89 1.92 23.98
N THR A 84 37.06 2.85 24.44
CA THR A 84 36.57 3.05 25.84
C THR A 84 35.49 4.16 25.80
N ARG A 85 34.34 4.14 26.49
CA ARG A 85 33.92 3.71 27.85
C ARG A 85 34.45 4.64 28.97
N GLU A 86 33.67 5.68 29.29
CA GLU A 86 33.07 6.00 30.62
C GLU A 86 32.38 7.40 30.53
N ASN A 87 31.15 7.69 30.99
CA ASN A 87 30.40 7.48 32.26
C ASN A 87 30.47 8.74 33.17
N ILE A 88 29.39 9.04 33.94
CA ILE A 88 29.33 9.99 35.10
C ILE A 88 29.34 11.51 34.68
N THR A 89 28.54 12.48 35.19
CA THR A 89 27.52 12.57 36.29
C THR A 89 26.53 13.74 36.07
N GLU A 90 25.31 13.57 36.62
CA GLU A 90 24.49 14.48 37.46
C GLU A 90 24.53 16.04 37.38
N ALA A 91 23.29 16.59 37.47
CA ALA A 91 22.87 17.73 38.33
C ALA A 91 23.23 19.19 37.91
N THR A 92 22.44 20.24 38.20
CA THR A 92 21.16 20.34 38.96
C THR A 92 20.29 21.51 38.48
N SER A 93 18.99 21.42 38.77
CA SER A 93 17.94 22.47 38.82
C SER A 93 18.34 23.85 39.37
N THR A 94 17.57 24.91 39.02
CA THR A 94 16.52 25.51 39.90
C THR A 94 15.78 26.72 39.28
N GLU A 95 14.45 26.76 39.51
CA GLU A 95 13.59 27.95 39.79
C GLU A 95 13.46 29.07 38.72
N SER A 96 12.37 29.84 38.56
CA SER A 96 11.03 30.00 39.22
C SER A 96 10.03 30.59 38.17
N ASP A 97 8.76 30.95 38.39
CA ASP A 97 7.97 31.22 39.61
C ASP A 97 6.43 31.00 39.44
N LEU A 98 5.70 31.29 40.53
CA LEU A 98 4.28 31.18 40.88
C LEU A 98 3.20 32.05 40.16
N SER A 99 2.01 31.43 39.98
CA SER A 99 0.67 31.95 40.43
C SER A 99 -0.02 33.12 39.66
N THR A 100 -1.32 33.46 39.83
CA THR A 100 -2.39 33.05 40.80
C THR A 100 -3.81 33.31 40.23
N THR A 101 -4.83 32.53 40.65
CA THR A 101 -6.29 32.89 40.90
C THR A 101 -7.16 33.55 39.78
N GLU A 102 -8.50 33.40 39.70
CA GLU A 102 -9.52 32.67 40.51
C GLU A 102 -10.83 32.39 39.71
N ALA A 103 -11.76 31.67 40.35
CA ALA A 103 -13.11 31.20 39.95
C ALA A 103 -14.08 32.28 39.36
N THR A 104 -15.27 31.99 38.78
CA THR A 104 -16.33 31.03 39.22
C THR A 104 -17.44 30.77 38.17
N VAL A 105 -17.77 29.49 37.94
CA VAL A 105 -19.09 28.76 37.84
C VAL A 105 -20.40 29.61 38.01
N PRO A 106 -21.61 29.30 37.45
CA PRO A 106 -22.15 28.03 36.85
C PRO A 106 -22.93 28.07 35.49
N GLU A 107 -23.12 26.88 34.92
CA GLU A 107 -24.35 26.18 34.41
C GLU A 107 -25.62 26.97 33.97
N THR A 108 -26.55 26.49 33.12
CA THR A 108 -26.78 25.47 32.07
C THR A 108 -28.27 25.65 31.62
N SER A 109 -28.78 24.80 30.69
CA SER A 109 -30.21 24.41 30.54
C SER A 109 -31.13 25.39 29.76
N THR A 110 -31.48 25.10 28.48
CA THR A 110 -32.71 24.39 28.00
C THR A 110 -34.02 25.21 28.13
N SER A 111 -35.05 25.17 27.26
CA SER A 111 -35.30 24.55 25.93
C SER A 111 -36.70 25.01 25.42
N GLU A 112 -37.13 24.60 24.21
CA GLU A 112 -38.55 24.58 23.73
C GLU A 112 -39.24 25.93 23.34
N ILE A 113 -40.32 26.00 22.53
CA ILE A 113 -40.69 25.42 21.21
C ILE A 113 -42.01 26.11 20.71
N ASN A 114 -42.31 26.03 19.40
CA ASN A 114 -43.64 26.19 18.73
C ASN A 114 -44.27 27.58 18.37
N SER A 115 -44.03 27.97 17.09
CA SER A 115 -44.97 27.87 15.93
C SER A 115 -46.33 28.62 15.81
N GLN A 116 -46.45 29.37 14.70
CA GLN A 116 -47.56 29.42 13.70
C GLN A 116 -47.23 30.52 12.66
N GLN A 117 -47.02 30.24 11.36
CA GLN A 117 -47.93 29.82 10.27
C GLN A 117 -48.45 30.99 9.39
N ALA A 118 -47.75 31.16 8.25
CA ALA A 118 -48.19 31.64 6.92
C ALA A 118 -49.09 32.90 6.77
N PHE A 119 -48.55 33.90 6.06
CA PHE A 119 -49.25 34.53 4.93
C PHE A 119 -48.25 34.96 3.83
N ARG A 120 -48.75 35.21 2.62
CA ARG A 120 -48.01 35.33 1.35
C ARG A 120 -48.00 36.78 0.86
N SER A 121 -46.83 37.30 0.46
CA SER A 121 -46.64 38.09 -0.78
C SER A 121 -45.23 38.68 -0.96
N GLU A 122 -44.64 38.38 -2.13
CA GLU A 122 -43.96 39.28 -3.08
C GLU A 122 -42.74 40.17 -2.70
N VAL A 123 -41.64 39.88 -3.42
CA VAL A 123 -40.55 40.77 -3.91
C VAL A 123 -39.40 41.17 -2.97
N SER A 124 -38.28 40.46 -3.18
CA SER A 124 -36.87 40.92 -3.23
C SER A 124 -36.30 41.88 -2.18
N THR A 125 -35.58 41.31 -1.22
CA THR A 125 -34.19 41.72 -0.87
C THR A 125 -33.44 40.50 -0.31
N VAL A 126 -32.45 39.97 -1.03
CA VAL A 126 -31.49 39.00 -0.47
C VAL A 126 -30.27 39.77 0.01
N THR A 127 -30.05 39.75 1.31
CA THR A 127 -28.83 40.27 1.95
C THR A 127 -27.67 39.33 1.68
N SER A 128 -26.54 39.89 1.22
CA SER A 128 -25.33 39.15 0.91
C SER A 128 -24.65 38.55 2.14
N SER A 129 -23.97 37.45 1.88
CA SER A 129 -23.00 36.72 2.69
C SER A 129 -22.08 37.58 3.56
N GLU A 130 -21.86 37.13 4.80
CA GLU A 130 -20.55 37.26 5.45
C GLU A 130 -19.66 36.12 4.96
N VAL A 131 -18.49 36.46 4.42
CA VAL A 131 -17.44 35.50 4.06
C VAL A 131 -16.30 35.67 5.05
N VAL A 132 -15.80 34.55 5.56
CA VAL A 132 -14.67 34.54 6.50
C VAL A 132 -13.39 35.04 5.81
N SER A 133 -12.70 35.93 6.51
CA SER A 133 -11.43 36.52 6.15
C SER A 133 -10.27 35.52 6.09
N SER A 134 -9.36 35.71 5.13
CA SER A 134 -7.95 35.30 5.26
C SER A 134 -7.05 36.50 4.98
N GLU A 135 -6.20 36.85 5.93
CA GLU A 135 -5.35 38.04 5.87
C GLU A 135 -4.18 37.87 4.90
N THR A 136 -3.79 38.94 4.20
CA THR A 136 -2.35 39.28 4.12
C THR A 136 -2.16 40.79 4.04
N SER A 137 -1.61 41.32 5.12
CA SER A 137 -0.81 42.54 5.26
C SER A 137 -0.52 43.36 3.99
N HIS A 138 -0.99 44.61 3.97
CA HIS A 138 -0.11 45.76 3.80
C HIS A 138 -0.61 46.92 4.68
N SER A 139 0.32 47.55 5.40
CA SER A 139 0.07 48.75 6.18
C SER A 139 -0.07 49.94 5.24
N GLU A 140 -1.13 50.74 5.37
CA GLU A 140 -0.96 52.19 5.47
C GLU A 140 -2.15 52.87 6.14
N THR A 141 -1.86 53.97 6.84
CA THR A 141 -2.78 54.67 7.74
C THR A 141 -3.72 55.59 6.98
N ASN A 142 -5.03 55.41 7.18
CA ASN A 142 -6.02 56.40 6.75
C ASN A 142 -6.03 57.60 7.74
N THR A 143 -4.98 58.40 7.69
CA THR A 143 -5.06 59.79 8.16
C THR A 143 -5.92 60.52 7.14
N ALA A 144 -6.99 61.19 7.57
CA ALA A 144 -7.76 62.03 6.67
C ALA A 144 -6.83 63.06 6.01
N HIS A 145 -6.73 63.02 4.69
CA HIS A 145 -6.10 64.07 3.90
C HIS A 145 -7.17 64.77 3.10
N GLU A 146 -7.18 66.10 3.23
CA GLU A 146 -7.92 66.97 2.34
C GLU A 146 -7.54 66.65 0.90
N VAL A 147 -8.53 66.69 0.00
CA VAL A 147 -8.25 66.72 -1.43
C VAL A 147 -7.57 68.06 -1.71
N GLU A 148 -6.24 68.06 -1.83
CA GLU A 148 -5.54 69.16 -2.48
C GLU A 148 -6.01 69.21 -3.94
N GLU A 149 -7.05 70.01 -4.20
CA GLU A 149 -7.33 70.47 -5.55
C GLU A 149 -6.08 71.18 -6.06
N SER A 150 -5.52 70.70 -7.18
CA SER A 150 -4.36 71.35 -7.80
C SER A 150 -4.68 72.83 -8.00
N PRO A 151 -3.80 73.76 -7.58
CA PRO A 151 -4.15 75.17 -7.44
C PRO A 151 -4.60 75.73 -8.78
N VAL A 152 -5.78 76.37 -8.81
CA VAL A 152 -6.40 76.85 -10.05
C VAL A 152 -5.47 77.84 -10.76
N ILE A 153 -5.01 77.46 -11.94
CA ILE A 153 -4.05 78.20 -12.73
C ILE A 153 -4.80 79.14 -13.67
N SER A 154 -5.10 80.34 -13.17
CA SER A 154 -5.59 81.46 -13.99
C SER A 154 -4.44 82.31 -14.53
N GLY A 155 -4.69 83.08 -15.59
CA GLY A 155 -3.83 84.16 -16.08
C GLY A 155 -2.72 83.78 -17.07
N GLY A 156 -2.68 82.54 -17.56
CA GLY A 156 -1.91 82.17 -18.75
C GLY A 156 -2.74 82.30 -20.04
N HIS A 157 -2.24 81.75 -21.14
CA HIS A 157 -3.01 81.63 -22.39
C HIS A 157 -2.68 80.34 -23.13
N TYR A 158 -3.67 79.81 -23.85
CA TYR A 158 -3.48 78.71 -24.79
C TYR A 158 -2.85 79.22 -26.10
N THR A 159 -1.98 78.41 -26.69
CA THR A 159 -1.44 78.58 -28.04
C THR A 159 -1.37 77.23 -28.74
N SER A 160 -1.31 77.22 -30.07
CA SER A 160 -1.20 76.01 -30.89
C SER A 160 -0.08 76.12 -31.91
N ASP A 161 0.60 75.01 -32.20
CA ASP A 161 1.57 74.93 -33.31
C ASP A 161 0.89 74.63 -34.66
N ASP A 162 1.67 74.73 -35.75
CA ASP A 162 1.22 74.42 -37.12
C ASP A 162 0.78 72.96 -37.33
N GLN A 163 1.03 72.08 -36.35
CA GLN A 163 0.63 70.67 -36.35
C GLN A 163 -0.66 70.44 -35.54
N GLY A 164 -1.22 71.49 -34.94
CA GLY A 164 -2.45 71.44 -34.13
C GLY A 164 -2.25 70.97 -32.69
N SER A 165 -1.00 70.86 -32.21
CA SER A 165 -0.72 70.58 -30.80
C SER A 165 -0.98 71.83 -29.97
N TRP A 166 -1.66 71.68 -28.84
CA TRP A 166 -2.00 72.79 -27.94
C TRP A 166 -1.05 72.85 -26.76
N TYR A 167 -0.72 74.06 -26.30
CA TYR A 167 0.15 74.33 -25.16
C TYR A 167 -0.49 75.43 -24.30
N TYR A 168 -0.31 75.39 -22.98
CA TYR A 168 -0.69 76.51 -22.11
C TYR A 168 0.55 77.22 -21.60
N ILE A 169 0.68 78.51 -21.94
CA ILE A 169 1.84 79.33 -21.61
C ILE A 169 1.50 80.21 -20.40
N LYS A 170 2.29 80.07 -19.33
CA LYS A 170 2.26 80.92 -18.15
C LYS A 170 3.68 81.33 -17.79
N ASP A 171 3.87 82.61 -17.45
CA ASP A 171 5.18 83.20 -17.10
C ASP A 171 6.30 82.89 -18.11
N GLY A 172 5.94 82.84 -19.39
CA GLY A 172 6.86 82.60 -20.52
C GLY A 172 7.26 81.14 -20.73
N LYS A 173 6.65 80.17 -20.04
CA LYS A 173 6.93 78.73 -20.18
C LYS A 173 5.65 77.93 -20.45
N ALA A 174 5.78 76.83 -21.19
CA ALA A 174 4.71 75.84 -21.31
C ALA A 174 4.61 75.01 -20.02
N LEU A 175 3.38 74.73 -19.57
CA LEU A 175 3.13 73.83 -18.45
C LEU A 175 3.18 72.35 -18.88
N THR A 176 3.50 71.47 -17.94
CA THR A 176 3.59 70.01 -18.11
C THR A 176 2.88 69.30 -16.96
N GLY A 177 2.52 68.02 -17.14
CA GLY A 177 1.79 67.21 -16.15
C GLY A 177 0.29 67.53 -16.08
N MET A 178 -0.35 67.02 -15.02
CA MET A 178 -1.76 67.32 -14.69
C MET A 178 -1.89 68.76 -14.20
N GLN A 179 -2.82 69.53 -14.77
CA GLN A 179 -3.01 70.95 -14.46
C GLN A 179 -4.49 71.29 -14.36
N ASN A 180 -4.85 72.13 -13.39
CA ASN A 180 -6.20 72.66 -13.21
C ASN A 180 -6.24 74.11 -13.74
N ILE A 181 -6.69 74.31 -14.98
CA ILE A 181 -6.71 75.62 -15.65
C ILE A 181 -8.14 76.14 -15.61
N ASP A 182 -8.37 77.25 -14.90
CA ASP A 182 -9.67 77.90 -14.75
C ASP A 182 -10.83 76.93 -14.36
N ASN A 183 -10.54 75.97 -13.48
CA ASN A 183 -11.40 74.86 -13.01
C ASN A 183 -11.58 73.68 -14.00
N VAL A 184 -10.85 73.68 -15.12
CA VAL A 184 -10.79 72.55 -16.07
C VAL A 184 -9.50 71.77 -15.83
N ASN A 185 -9.64 70.52 -15.38
CA ASN A 185 -8.52 69.60 -15.26
C ASN A 185 -8.10 69.10 -16.64
N VAL A 186 -6.84 69.31 -17.02
CA VAL A 186 -6.23 68.89 -18.29
C VAL A 186 -4.85 68.29 -18.02
N TYR A 187 -4.24 67.65 -19.00
CA TYR A 187 -2.87 67.13 -18.89
C TYR A 187 -2.00 67.56 -20.07
N PHE A 188 -0.75 67.89 -19.80
CA PHE A 188 0.26 68.20 -20.80
C PHE A 188 1.43 67.20 -20.69
N ASP A 189 1.89 66.66 -21.81
CA ASP A 189 3.06 65.77 -21.84
C ASP A 189 4.35 66.52 -21.46
N ALA A 190 5.46 65.79 -21.30
CA ALA A 190 6.74 66.36 -20.85
C ALA A 190 7.34 67.40 -21.83
N ASP A 191 6.89 67.43 -23.08
CA ASP A 191 7.22 68.44 -24.09
C ASP A 191 6.25 69.64 -24.12
N GLY A 192 5.27 69.67 -23.21
CA GLY A 192 4.28 70.73 -23.06
C GLY A 192 3.01 70.58 -23.91
N LYS A 193 2.88 69.51 -24.71
CA LYS A 193 1.69 69.28 -25.56
C LYS A 193 0.49 68.79 -24.74
N GLN A 194 -0.68 69.40 -24.94
CA GLN A 194 -1.92 69.00 -24.31
C GLN A 194 -2.36 67.62 -24.83
N VAL A 195 -2.66 66.72 -23.92
CA VAL A 195 -3.22 65.41 -24.23
C VAL A 195 -4.72 65.55 -24.50
N LYS A 196 -5.16 65.03 -25.66
CA LYS A 196 -6.55 65.07 -26.12
C LYS A 196 -6.91 63.75 -26.79
N GLY A 197 -8.05 63.18 -26.43
CA GLY A 197 -8.61 61.93 -26.96
C GLY A 197 -7.72 60.73 -26.69
N ASP A 198 -7.15 60.65 -25.49
CA ASP A 198 -6.10 59.70 -25.14
C ASP A 198 -5.96 59.53 -23.62
N THR A 199 -5.26 58.48 -23.18
CA THR A 199 -5.04 58.19 -21.76
C THR A 199 -3.62 58.54 -21.29
N ARG A 200 -3.47 58.85 -20.00
CA ARG A 200 -2.16 58.95 -19.33
C ARG A 200 -2.20 58.28 -17.96
N HIS A 201 -1.11 57.63 -17.61
CA HIS A 201 -0.92 56.99 -16.32
C HIS A 201 -0.19 57.95 -15.38
N VAL A 202 -0.84 58.32 -14.27
CA VAL A 202 -0.35 59.32 -13.30
C VAL A 202 -0.53 58.74 -11.90
N ASN A 203 0.56 58.66 -11.13
CA ASN A 203 0.57 58.18 -9.74
C ASN A 203 -0.20 56.84 -9.54
N GLY A 204 0.10 55.84 -10.37
CA GLY A 204 -0.51 54.50 -10.28
C GLY A 204 -1.93 54.38 -10.89
N SER A 205 -2.50 55.48 -11.41
CA SER A 205 -3.88 55.50 -11.95
C SER A 205 -3.93 55.94 -13.41
N THR A 206 -4.77 55.30 -14.22
CA THR A 206 -5.02 55.71 -15.61
C THR A 206 -6.13 56.76 -15.67
N TYR A 207 -5.90 57.87 -16.37
CA TYR A 207 -6.85 58.95 -16.61
C TYR A 207 -7.05 59.14 -18.12
N HIS A 208 -8.23 59.61 -18.55
CA HIS A 208 -8.54 59.93 -19.96
C HIS A 208 -8.87 61.42 -20.13
N PHE A 209 -8.39 62.02 -21.23
CA PHE A 209 -8.65 63.42 -21.57
C PHE A 209 -9.46 63.51 -22.87
N GLU A 210 -10.56 64.23 -22.84
CA GLU A 210 -11.52 64.36 -23.94
C GLU A 210 -10.88 64.82 -25.25
N LYS A 211 -11.40 64.32 -26.38
CA LYS A 211 -10.85 64.58 -27.72
C LYS A 211 -10.90 66.04 -28.14
N ASP A 212 -11.98 66.74 -27.82
CA ASP A 212 -12.24 68.08 -28.34
C ASP A 212 -11.76 69.18 -27.38
N SER A 213 -11.89 68.97 -26.07
CA SER A 213 -11.53 69.93 -25.01
C SER A 213 -10.16 69.66 -24.37
N GLY A 214 -9.72 68.40 -24.30
CA GLY A 214 -8.61 67.95 -23.45
C GLY A 214 -8.95 67.93 -21.96
N GLN A 215 -10.23 68.07 -21.59
CA GLN A 215 -10.73 68.00 -20.23
C GLN A 215 -10.70 66.55 -19.71
N LEU A 216 -10.37 66.37 -18.44
CA LEU A 216 -10.41 65.08 -17.74
C LEU A 216 -11.83 64.50 -17.72
N THR A 217 -12.01 63.33 -18.33
CA THR A 217 -13.27 62.58 -18.38
C THR A 217 -13.62 61.97 -17.02
N ARG A 218 -14.90 62.03 -16.63
CA ARG A 218 -15.43 61.51 -15.35
C ARG A 218 -16.82 60.92 -15.56
N ASN A 219 -17.16 59.88 -14.80
CA ASN A 219 -18.44 59.15 -14.84
C ASN A 219 -18.91 58.75 -16.26
N ALA A 220 -17.97 58.32 -17.11
CA ALA A 220 -18.26 58.03 -18.51
C ALA A 220 -17.30 56.99 -19.10
N PHE A 221 -17.77 56.31 -20.14
CA PHE A 221 -16.92 55.53 -21.03
C PHE A 221 -16.10 56.43 -21.95
N ALA A 222 -14.85 56.09 -22.18
CA ALA A 222 -14.01 56.68 -23.20
C ALA A 222 -13.07 55.65 -23.82
N SER A 223 -12.61 55.90 -25.04
CA SER A 223 -11.64 55.06 -25.75
C SER A 223 -10.32 55.80 -25.97
N ASP A 224 -9.19 55.12 -25.78
CA ASP A 224 -7.89 55.64 -26.22
C ASP A 224 -7.78 55.68 -27.76
N LYS A 225 -6.64 56.15 -28.28
CA LYS A 225 -6.36 56.20 -29.72
C LYS A 225 -6.25 54.84 -30.40
N ASN A 226 -6.07 53.76 -29.63
CA ASN A 226 -5.97 52.40 -30.12
C ASN A 226 -7.33 51.67 -30.12
N GLY A 227 -8.38 52.29 -29.57
CA GLY A 227 -9.72 51.72 -29.43
C GLY A 227 -9.94 50.93 -28.15
N ASN A 228 -9.00 50.95 -27.19
CA ASN A 228 -9.19 50.37 -25.87
C ASN A 228 -10.20 51.20 -25.08
N TRP A 229 -11.23 50.55 -24.54
CA TRP A 229 -12.28 51.23 -23.77
C TRP A 229 -11.95 51.25 -22.27
N TYR A 230 -12.32 52.34 -21.61
CA TYR A 230 -12.16 52.58 -20.18
C TYR A 230 -13.48 53.15 -19.63
N TYR A 231 -13.77 52.92 -18.36
CA TYR A 231 -14.79 53.70 -17.65
C TYR A 231 -14.11 54.53 -16.56
N LEU A 232 -14.26 55.84 -16.64
CA LEU A 232 -13.63 56.78 -15.72
C LEU A 232 -14.61 57.07 -14.58
N GLY A 233 -14.20 56.85 -13.34
CA GLY A 233 -15.00 57.10 -12.15
C GLY A 233 -15.22 58.60 -11.87
N HIS A 234 -15.88 58.89 -10.75
CA HIS A 234 -16.16 60.27 -10.33
C HIS A 234 -14.88 61.09 -10.10
N ASP A 235 -13.80 60.44 -9.64
CA ASP A 235 -12.48 61.03 -9.41
C ASP A 235 -11.63 61.11 -10.69
N GLY A 236 -12.11 60.58 -11.82
CA GLY A 236 -11.47 60.61 -13.13
C GLY A 236 -10.52 59.43 -13.40
N LYS A 237 -10.32 58.54 -12.42
CA LYS A 237 -9.52 57.33 -12.60
C LYS A 237 -10.30 56.26 -13.35
N ALA A 238 -9.63 55.48 -14.19
CA ALA A 238 -10.21 54.29 -14.78
C ALA A 238 -10.53 53.25 -13.70
N LEU A 239 -11.75 52.70 -13.73
CA LEU A 239 -12.14 51.58 -12.88
C LEU A 239 -11.40 50.30 -13.29
N THR A 240 -11.23 49.40 -12.32
CA THR A 240 -10.60 48.09 -12.50
C THR A 240 -11.44 47.00 -11.83
N GLY A 241 -11.18 45.73 -12.18
CA GLY A 241 -11.90 44.56 -11.68
C GLY A 241 -13.33 44.42 -12.23
N SER A 242 -14.11 43.57 -11.59
CA SER A 242 -15.53 43.36 -11.90
C SER A 242 -16.36 44.58 -11.44
N GLN A 243 -17.15 45.15 -12.35
CA GLN A 243 -17.95 46.34 -12.11
C GLN A 243 -19.38 46.13 -12.64
N VAL A 244 -20.37 46.81 -12.03
CA VAL A 244 -21.74 46.86 -12.54
C VAL A 244 -22.07 48.31 -12.86
N ILE A 245 -22.24 48.60 -14.15
CA ILE A 245 -22.48 49.95 -14.67
C ILE A 245 -23.81 49.92 -15.42
N ASP A 246 -24.77 50.77 -15.04
CA ASP A 246 -26.14 50.79 -15.59
C ASP A 246 -26.84 49.41 -15.59
N ASN A 247 -26.62 48.62 -14.53
CA ASN A 247 -27.03 47.21 -14.37
C ASN A 247 -26.39 46.21 -15.35
N ILE A 248 -25.37 46.63 -16.10
CA ILE A 248 -24.59 45.75 -16.98
C ILE A 248 -23.33 45.29 -16.23
N PRO A 249 -23.14 43.97 -16.01
CA PRO A 249 -21.91 43.42 -15.45
C PRO A 249 -20.79 43.46 -16.50
N LEU A 250 -19.68 44.12 -16.15
CA LEU A 250 -18.49 44.36 -16.96
C LEU A 250 -17.23 43.97 -16.18
N TYR A 251 -16.12 43.80 -16.87
CA TYR A 251 -14.80 43.65 -16.25
C TYR A 251 -13.79 44.61 -16.88
N PHE A 252 -12.92 45.17 -16.05
CA PHE A 252 -11.82 46.03 -16.46
C PHE A 252 -10.51 45.43 -15.93
N TYR A 253 -9.52 45.22 -16.82
CA TYR A 253 -8.20 44.74 -16.44
C TYR A 253 -7.49 45.71 -15.49
N PRO A 254 -6.42 45.31 -14.77
CA PRO A 254 -5.71 46.17 -13.82
C PRO A 254 -5.14 47.49 -14.39
N ASN A 255 -5.00 47.61 -15.72
CA ASN A 255 -4.60 48.84 -16.42
C ASN A 255 -5.79 49.79 -16.74
N GLY A 256 -7.03 49.38 -16.43
CA GLY A 256 -8.28 50.09 -16.69
C GLY A 256 -8.99 49.71 -17.99
N VAL A 257 -8.40 48.85 -18.83
CA VAL A 257 -8.99 48.46 -20.13
C VAL A 257 -10.17 47.51 -19.92
N GLN A 258 -11.30 47.80 -20.55
CA GLN A 258 -12.50 46.97 -20.55
C GLN A 258 -12.26 45.64 -21.28
N ALA A 259 -12.63 44.53 -20.67
CA ALA A 259 -12.72 43.24 -21.35
C ALA A 259 -13.86 43.26 -22.39
N LYS A 260 -13.51 43.07 -23.66
CA LYS A 260 -14.43 42.93 -24.79
C LYS A 260 -13.89 41.87 -25.73
N ASP A 261 -14.77 41.00 -26.20
CA ASP A 261 -14.42 39.79 -26.96
C ASP A 261 -13.36 38.92 -26.27
N ALA A 262 -13.52 38.78 -24.95
CA ALA A 262 -12.45 38.31 -24.08
C ALA A 262 -12.94 37.29 -23.06
N PHE A 263 -12.18 36.21 -22.93
CA PHE A 263 -12.24 35.30 -21.79
C PHE A 263 -11.38 35.87 -20.66
N VAL A 264 -11.94 35.91 -19.45
CA VAL A 264 -11.28 36.34 -18.22
C VAL A 264 -11.37 35.21 -17.21
N VAL A 265 -10.25 34.81 -16.63
CA VAL A 265 -10.20 33.78 -15.58
C VAL A 265 -10.20 34.47 -14.21
N LEU A 266 -11.21 34.16 -13.38
CA LEU A 266 -11.37 34.66 -12.02
C LEU A 266 -11.61 33.47 -11.09
N ASP A 267 -10.81 33.36 -10.02
CA ASP A 267 -10.88 32.27 -9.02
C ASP A 267 -10.90 30.86 -9.67
N GLY A 268 -10.11 30.66 -10.72
CA GLY A 268 -10.03 29.41 -11.49
C GLY A 268 -11.21 29.12 -12.43
N ASN A 269 -12.17 30.03 -12.57
CA ASN A 269 -13.33 29.90 -13.46
C ASN A 269 -13.19 30.87 -14.65
N SER A 270 -13.53 30.43 -15.87
CA SER A 270 -13.53 31.28 -17.07
C SER A 270 -14.87 31.98 -17.26
N TYR A 271 -14.84 33.25 -17.64
CA TYR A 271 -16.00 34.11 -17.93
C TYR A 271 -15.80 34.81 -19.27
N TYR A 272 -16.84 34.93 -20.11
CA TYR A 272 -16.73 35.62 -21.42
C TYR A 272 -17.49 36.95 -21.44
N PHE A 273 -16.81 38.00 -21.90
CA PHE A 273 -17.35 39.36 -22.02
C PHE A 273 -17.54 39.71 -23.50
N GLN A 274 -18.79 39.85 -23.93
CA GLN A 274 -19.16 39.86 -25.35
C GLN A 274 -18.57 41.02 -26.15
N LYS A 275 -18.15 40.74 -27.39
CA LYS A 275 -17.50 41.66 -28.35
C LYS A 275 -18.07 43.09 -28.39
N ASP A 276 -19.39 43.23 -28.56
CA ASP A 276 -19.99 44.55 -28.83
C ASP A 276 -19.99 45.48 -27.62
N THR A 277 -20.37 44.98 -26.44
CA THR A 277 -20.66 45.81 -25.25
C THR A 277 -19.73 45.54 -24.06
N GLY A 278 -18.93 44.47 -24.09
CA GLY A 278 -18.16 43.99 -22.95
C GLY A 278 -19.02 43.45 -21.81
N GLN A 279 -20.28 43.12 -22.06
CA GLN A 279 -21.19 42.53 -21.07
C GLN A 279 -20.86 41.06 -20.82
N LEU A 280 -20.85 40.65 -19.54
CA LEU A 280 -20.73 39.24 -19.15
C LEU A 280 -21.88 38.41 -19.73
N VAL A 281 -21.53 37.33 -20.43
CA VAL A 281 -22.49 36.33 -20.93
C VAL A 281 -22.85 35.34 -19.83
N ARG A 282 -24.15 35.07 -19.66
CA ARG A 282 -24.69 34.17 -18.63
C ARG A 282 -26.07 33.60 -19.00
N ASP A 283 -26.39 32.43 -18.45
CA ASP A 283 -27.63 31.64 -18.58
C ASP A 283 -28.04 31.34 -20.03
N ARG A 284 -27.06 31.12 -20.94
CA ARG A 284 -27.32 30.91 -22.37
C ARG A 284 -26.17 30.26 -23.14
N PHE A 285 -26.56 29.63 -24.26
CA PHE A 285 -25.64 29.32 -25.36
C PHE A 285 -25.21 30.59 -26.11
N TRP A 286 -23.99 30.55 -26.63
CA TRP A 286 -23.45 31.54 -27.56
C TRP A 286 -22.38 30.88 -28.44
N SER A 287 -21.97 31.55 -29.52
CA SER A 287 -20.87 31.11 -30.38
C SER A 287 -19.89 32.24 -30.66
N ASP A 288 -18.64 31.89 -30.94
CA ASP A 288 -17.63 32.82 -31.45
C ASP A 288 -17.74 33.02 -32.97
N ASP A 289 -16.84 33.82 -33.54
CA ASP A 289 -16.77 34.09 -34.99
C ASP A 289 -16.29 32.88 -35.81
N ASP A 290 -15.62 31.91 -35.19
CA ASP A 290 -15.16 30.66 -35.82
C ASP A 290 -16.27 29.59 -35.84
N GLY A 291 -17.38 29.81 -35.12
CA GLY A 291 -18.54 28.92 -35.04
C GLY A 291 -18.47 27.89 -33.93
N ASN A 292 -17.50 27.99 -33.02
CA ASN A 292 -17.45 27.17 -31.81
C ASN A 292 -18.61 27.59 -30.88
N TRP A 293 -19.27 26.61 -30.27
CA TRP A 293 -20.40 26.87 -29.36
C TRP A 293 -19.96 26.74 -27.91
N TYR A 294 -20.53 27.58 -27.05
CA TYR A 294 -20.23 27.65 -25.62
C TYR A 294 -21.53 27.77 -24.83
N TYR A 295 -21.48 27.45 -23.53
CA TYR A 295 -22.57 27.76 -22.60
C TYR A 295 -22.02 28.41 -21.34
N SER A 296 -22.64 29.51 -20.93
CA SER A 296 -22.35 30.19 -19.66
C SER A 296 -23.49 29.97 -18.68
N ASP A 297 -23.19 29.57 -17.45
CA ASP A 297 -24.17 29.35 -16.38
C ASP A 297 -24.80 30.67 -15.87
N LYS A 298 -25.64 30.60 -14.81
CA LYS A 298 -26.41 31.75 -14.29
C LYS A 298 -25.52 32.83 -13.67
N GLU A 299 -24.38 32.41 -13.16
CA GLU A 299 -23.31 33.18 -12.58
C GLU A 299 -22.36 33.74 -13.67
N GLY A 300 -22.42 33.18 -14.89
CA GLY A 300 -21.65 33.57 -16.06
C GLY A 300 -20.40 32.72 -16.32
N LYS A 301 -20.20 31.66 -15.55
CA LYS A 301 -19.07 30.74 -15.69
C LYS A 301 -19.24 29.89 -16.93
N LEU A 302 -18.16 29.71 -17.67
CA LEU A 302 -18.10 28.83 -18.82
C LEU A 302 -18.20 27.37 -18.38
N LEU A 303 -19.19 26.64 -18.88
CA LEU A 303 -19.34 25.22 -18.57
C LEU A 303 -18.31 24.37 -19.33
N THR A 304 -17.82 23.33 -18.67
CA THR A 304 -16.88 22.33 -19.20
C THR A 304 -17.31 20.92 -18.77
N GLY A 305 -16.83 19.89 -19.47
CA GLY A 305 -17.16 18.48 -19.21
C GLY A 305 -18.57 18.07 -19.65
N GLU A 306 -19.06 16.94 -19.12
CA GLU A 306 -20.45 16.51 -19.33
C GLU A 306 -21.42 17.42 -18.57
N GLN A 307 -22.46 17.89 -19.27
CA GLN A 307 -23.48 18.78 -18.72
C GLN A 307 -24.87 18.36 -19.21
N THR A 308 -25.87 18.41 -18.33
CA THR A 308 -27.28 18.20 -18.72
C THR A 308 -27.98 19.56 -18.75
N ILE A 309 -28.23 20.08 -19.95
CA ILE A 309 -28.83 21.40 -20.17
C ILE A 309 -30.22 21.19 -20.79
N ASP A 310 -31.26 21.78 -20.19
CA ASP A 310 -32.67 21.61 -20.59
C ASP A 310 -33.14 20.14 -20.74
N GLY A 311 -32.49 19.22 -20.03
CA GLY A 311 -32.78 17.78 -20.07
C GLY A 311 -32.07 17.01 -21.18
N PHE A 312 -31.14 17.64 -21.91
CA PHE A 312 -30.27 17.00 -22.89
C PHE A 312 -28.83 16.95 -22.37
N ASP A 313 -28.22 15.78 -22.46
CA ASP A 313 -26.81 15.60 -22.15
C ASP A 313 -25.95 16.16 -23.30
N MET A 314 -24.94 16.94 -22.95
CA MET A 314 -23.96 17.57 -23.83
C MET A 314 -22.55 17.39 -23.26
N TYR A 315 -21.53 17.65 -24.07
CA TYR A 315 -20.14 17.71 -23.62
C TYR A 315 -19.49 18.99 -24.11
N PHE A 316 -18.73 19.62 -23.21
CA PHE A 316 -17.91 20.79 -23.50
C PHE A 316 -16.45 20.44 -23.19
N TYR A 317 -15.53 20.78 -24.08
CA TYR A 317 -14.09 20.60 -23.90
C TYR A 317 -13.56 21.52 -22.76
N PRO A 318 -12.32 21.31 -22.26
CA PRO A 318 -11.78 22.09 -21.14
C PRO A 318 -11.62 23.61 -21.41
N ASP A 319 -11.61 24.01 -22.67
CA ASP A 319 -11.66 25.40 -23.16
C ASP A 319 -13.10 25.95 -23.26
N GLY A 320 -14.11 25.12 -22.99
CA GLY A 320 -15.53 25.43 -23.05
C GLY A 320 -16.20 25.15 -24.39
N VAL A 321 -15.48 24.67 -25.42
CA VAL A 321 -16.06 24.40 -26.74
C VAL A 321 -17.00 23.19 -26.69
N GLN A 322 -18.24 23.35 -27.16
CA GLN A 322 -19.23 22.27 -27.25
C GLN A 322 -18.83 21.25 -28.31
N ALA A 323 -18.81 19.97 -27.95
CA ALA A 323 -18.63 18.89 -28.91
C ALA A 323 -19.86 18.74 -29.81
N LYS A 324 -19.66 18.71 -31.14
CA LYS A 324 -20.74 18.64 -32.13
C LYS A 324 -20.32 17.84 -33.37
N GLY A 325 -21.08 16.79 -33.69
CA GLY A 325 -20.95 16.01 -34.92
C GLY A 325 -19.83 14.98 -34.90
N GLU A 326 -19.30 14.69 -33.72
CA GLU A 326 -18.06 13.95 -33.49
C GLU A 326 -18.24 12.84 -32.44
N ILE A 327 -17.30 11.88 -32.43
CA ILE A 327 -17.19 10.89 -31.35
C ILE A 327 -16.24 11.46 -30.29
N VAL A 328 -16.77 11.78 -29.11
CA VAL A 328 -15.97 12.14 -27.95
C VAL A 328 -15.74 10.89 -27.11
N THR A 329 -14.48 10.57 -26.81
CA THR A 329 -14.15 9.54 -25.82
C THR A 329 -14.08 10.18 -24.44
N ILE A 330 -15.14 9.97 -23.66
CA ILE A 330 -15.24 10.46 -22.27
C ILE A 330 -14.67 9.37 -21.36
N GLY A 331 -13.49 9.65 -20.82
CA GLY A 331 -12.64 8.65 -20.20
C GLY A 331 -12.13 7.64 -21.23
N ILE A 332 -12.71 6.44 -21.24
CA ILE A 332 -12.47 5.40 -22.26
C ILE A 332 -13.70 5.09 -23.11
N GLU A 333 -14.87 5.65 -22.78
CA GLU A 333 -16.13 5.31 -23.42
C GLU A 333 -16.44 6.29 -24.56
N PRO A 334 -16.66 5.81 -25.80
CA PRO A 334 -17.02 6.65 -26.94
C PRO A 334 -18.51 7.00 -26.91
N TYR A 335 -18.80 8.29 -27.06
CA TYR A 335 -20.15 8.86 -27.16
C TYR A 335 -20.22 9.71 -28.43
N TYR A 336 -21.34 9.65 -29.16
CA TYR A 336 -21.57 10.54 -30.30
C TYR A 336 -22.39 11.75 -29.85
N PHE A 337 -21.91 12.94 -30.18
CA PHE A 337 -22.67 14.18 -29.99
C PHE A 337 -23.19 14.65 -31.34
N ASP A 338 -24.50 14.83 -31.45
CA ASP A 338 -25.18 15.15 -32.71
C ASP A 338 -24.61 16.43 -33.36
N LYS A 339 -24.51 16.43 -34.69
CA LYS A 339 -23.88 17.53 -35.44
C LYS A 339 -24.63 18.86 -35.35
N ASP A 340 -25.96 18.82 -35.24
CA ASP A 340 -26.78 20.03 -35.29
C ASP A 340 -27.04 20.56 -33.87
N SER A 341 -27.44 19.66 -32.96
CA SER A 341 -27.79 20.00 -31.57
C SER A 341 -26.62 19.95 -30.59
N GLY A 342 -25.62 19.08 -30.80
CA GLY A 342 -24.61 18.75 -29.79
C GLY A 342 -25.15 17.90 -28.63
N HIS A 343 -26.32 17.26 -28.80
CA HIS A 343 -26.86 16.33 -27.81
C HIS A 343 -26.19 14.96 -27.91
N LYS A 344 -25.90 14.32 -26.77
CA LYS A 344 -25.46 12.92 -26.69
C LYS A 344 -26.52 12.02 -27.30
N VAL A 345 -26.18 11.30 -28.37
CA VAL A 345 -27.12 10.40 -29.05
C VAL A 345 -27.23 9.09 -28.27
N ILE A 346 -28.47 8.60 -28.12
CA ILE A 346 -28.81 7.38 -27.37
C ILE A 346 -29.82 6.53 -28.15
N ASN A 347 -29.86 5.22 -27.90
CA ASN A 347 -30.78 4.22 -28.49
C ASN A 347 -30.92 4.30 -30.03
N THR A 348 -29.85 4.61 -30.76
CA THR A 348 -29.92 4.96 -32.21
C THR A 348 -28.70 4.43 -32.96
N ASP A 349 -28.91 3.92 -34.18
CA ASP A 349 -27.82 3.53 -35.09
C ASP A 349 -27.28 4.76 -35.85
N ILE A 350 -25.95 4.91 -35.90
CA ILE A 350 -25.26 6.07 -36.49
C ILE A 350 -24.13 5.56 -37.39
N THR A 351 -24.05 6.05 -38.62
CA THR A 351 -22.94 5.75 -39.54
C THR A 351 -21.95 6.91 -39.60
N ILE A 352 -20.69 6.64 -39.27
CA ILE A 352 -19.60 7.63 -39.19
C ILE A 352 -18.41 7.06 -39.97
N ASN A 353 -17.92 7.79 -40.98
CA ASN A 353 -16.77 7.40 -41.81
C ASN A 353 -16.88 5.97 -42.42
N GLY A 354 -18.09 5.52 -42.74
CA GLY A 354 -18.37 4.20 -43.32
C GLY A 354 -18.45 3.04 -42.32
N LYS A 355 -18.20 3.28 -41.02
CA LYS A 355 -18.51 2.35 -39.92
C LYS A 355 -19.90 2.67 -39.35
N THR A 356 -20.62 1.66 -38.88
CA THR A 356 -21.93 1.83 -38.22
C THR A 356 -21.82 1.45 -36.76
N TYR A 357 -22.31 2.33 -35.89
CA TYR A 357 -22.32 2.17 -34.44
C TYR A 357 -23.75 2.15 -33.93
N HIS A 358 -24.01 1.36 -32.90
CA HIS A 358 -25.24 1.46 -32.11
C HIS A 358 -24.94 2.29 -30.86
N ALA A 359 -25.62 3.42 -30.70
CA ALA A 359 -25.62 4.17 -29.44
C ALA A 359 -26.62 3.53 -28.48
N GLU A 360 -26.15 3.05 -27.33
CA GLU A 360 -27.00 2.40 -26.32
C GLU A 360 -27.87 3.39 -25.52
N ALA A 361 -28.62 2.89 -24.54
CA ALA A 361 -29.51 3.72 -23.70
C ALA A 361 -28.77 4.77 -22.84
N ASN A 362 -27.50 4.53 -22.54
CA ASN A 362 -26.59 5.47 -21.87
C ASN A 362 -25.77 6.33 -22.87
N GLY A 363 -25.90 6.08 -24.17
CA GLY A 363 -25.16 6.73 -25.25
C GLY A 363 -23.82 6.08 -25.64
N LEU A 364 -23.42 4.98 -24.98
CA LEU A 364 -22.19 4.27 -25.33
C LEU A 364 -22.27 3.77 -26.78
N LEU A 365 -21.28 4.10 -27.60
CA LEU A 365 -21.18 3.62 -28.98
C LEU A 365 -20.53 2.24 -29.03
N ILE A 366 -21.26 1.26 -29.56
CA ILE A 366 -20.74 -0.08 -29.87
C ILE A 366 -20.63 -0.23 -31.39
N GLU A 367 -19.48 -0.66 -31.91
CA GLU A 367 -19.34 -0.93 -33.34
C GLU A 367 -20.17 -2.16 -33.74
N THR A 368 -21.02 -2.00 -34.76
CA THR A 368 -21.93 -3.06 -35.22
C THR A 368 -21.24 -4.02 -36.19
N GLU A 369 -21.46 -5.33 -36.01
CA GLU A 369 -20.81 -6.37 -36.83
C GLU A 369 -21.20 -6.28 -38.32
N GLN A 370 -20.22 -6.38 -39.22
CA GLN A 370 -20.47 -6.43 -40.65
C GLN A 370 -20.55 -7.89 -41.11
N LYS A 371 -21.74 -8.37 -41.46
CA LYS A 371 -21.94 -9.77 -41.92
C LYS A 371 -20.88 -10.20 -42.95
N LEU A 372 -20.22 -11.34 -42.68
CA LEU A 372 -19.34 -12.01 -43.64
C LEU A 372 -20.01 -12.11 -45.02
N PRO A 373 -19.26 -11.93 -46.11
CA PRO A 373 -19.81 -11.98 -47.46
C PRO A 373 -20.40 -13.37 -47.72
N GLN A 374 -21.73 -13.45 -47.79
CA GLN A 374 -22.47 -14.66 -48.14
C GLN A 374 -22.11 -15.04 -49.58
N ARG A 375 -21.35 -16.12 -49.76
CA ARG A 375 -20.96 -16.65 -51.07
C ARG A 375 -21.82 -17.87 -51.44
N PRO A 376 -22.12 -18.09 -52.73
CA PRO A 376 -22.78 -19.30 -53.20
C PRO A 376 -22.03 -20.55 -52.72
N LEU A 377 -22.78 -21.60 -52.43
CA LEU A 377 -22.22 -22.91 -52.10
C LEU A 377 -21.47 -23.47 -53.32
N VAL A 378 -20.22 -23.84 -53.13
CA VAL A 378 -19.39 -24.58 -54.09
C VAL A 378 -19.22 -26.00 -53.55
N SER A 379 -19.56 -27.00 -54.37
CA SER A 379 -19.56 -28.41 -54.00
C SER A 379 -19.09 -29.30 -55.15
N GLY A 380 -18.56 -30.48 -54.83
CA GLY A 380 -18.16 -31.48 -55.84
C GLY A 380 -16.81 -31.20 -56.55
N GLY A 381 -16.02 -30.28 -56.02
CA GLY A 381 -14.60 -30.14 -56.34
C GLY A 381 -13.71 -31.04 -55.48
N HIS A 382 -12.41 -30.73 -55.43
CA HIS A 382 -11.46 -31.42 -54.55
C HIS A 382 -10.36 -30.48 -54.06
N PHE A 383 -9.76 -30.85 -52.92
CA PHE A 383 -8.56 -30.21 -52.41
C PHE A 383 -7.31 -30.88 -52.99
N GLN A 384 -6.28 -30.08 -53.25
CA GLN A 384 -4.96 -30.55 -53.65
C GLN A 384 -3.87 -29.77 -52.90
N GLU A 385 -2.85 -30.47 -52.43
CA GLU A 385 -1.66 -29.91 -51.77
C GLU A 385 -0.49 -29.86 -52.77
N ASP A 386 0.34 -28.80 -52.70
CA ASP A 386 1.62 -28.74 -53.43
C ASP A 386 2.81 -29.24 -52.59
N SER A 387 3.97 -29.40 -53.23
CA SER A 387 5.21 -29.86 -52.59
C SER A 387 5.74 -28.94 -51.48
N SER A 388 5.13 -27.76 -51.29
CA SER A 388 5.46 -26.80 -50.24
C SER A 388 4.38 -26.74 -49.15
N GLY A 389 3.40 -27.65 -49.16
CA GLY A 389 2.33 -27.74 -48.18
C GLY A 389 1.21 -26.72 -48.35
N ASN A 390 1.14 -26.01 -49.48
CA ASN A 390 0.02 -25.09 -49.74
C ASN A 390 -1.18 -25.87 -50.29
N TRP A 391 -2.35 -25.57 -49.73
CA TRP A 391 -3.61 -26.20 -50.12
C TRP A 391 -4.36 -25.33 -51.13
N TYR A 392 -4.98 -25.96 -52.12
CA TYR A 392 -5.82 -25.33 -53.14
C TYR A 392 -7.13 -26.09 -53.25
N TYR A 393 -8.22 -25.43 -53.66
CA TYR A 393 -9.46 -26.10 -54.05
C TYR A 393 -9.72 -25.90 -55.54
N TYR A 394 -9.94 -27.01 -56.23
CA TYR A 394 -10.31 -27.06 -57.65
C TYR A 394 -11.77 -27.47 -57.78
N THR A 395 -12.55 -26.69 -58.54
CA THR A 395 -13.96 -27.00 -58.85
C THR A 395 -14.08 -28.27 -59.69
N ALA A 396 -15.31 -28.77 -59.86
CA ALA A 396 -15.60 -29.87 -60.80
C ALA A 396 -15.21 -29.56 -62.27
N THR A 397 -15.06 -28.29 -62.63
CA THR A 397 -14.58 -27.81 -63.94
C THR A 397 -13.05 -27.67 -64.03
N GLY A 398 -12.32 -27.92 -62.93
CA GLY A 398 -10.86 -27.78 -62.86
C GLY A 398 -10.36 -26.36 -62.57
N GLU A 399 -11.24 -25.44 -62.17
CA GLU A 399 -10.88 -24.05 -61.89
C GLU A 399 -10.42 -23.89 -60.43
N LYS A 400 -9.31 -23.18 -60.23
CA LYS A 400 -8.77 -22.89 -58.89
C LYS A 400 -9.53 -21.72 -58.25
N LEU A 401 -10.08 -21.93 -57.05
CA LEU A 401 -10.81 -20.89 -56.31
C LEU A 401 -9.89 -19.78 -55.76
N LYS A 402 -10.48 -18.59 -55.59
CA LYS A 402 -9.82 -17.37 -55.07
C LYS A 402 -10.81 -16.55 -54.22
N GLY A 403 -10.28 -15.75 -53.30
CA GLY A 403 -11.04 -14.92 -52.35
C GLY A 403 -11.83 -15.74 -51.32
N TRP A 404 -12.79 -15.08 -50.68
CA TRP A 404 -13.77 -15.72 -49.79
C TRP A 404 -14.67 -16.69 -50.57
N GLN A 405 -14.85 -17.91 -50.05
CA GLN A 405 -15.62 -18.99 -50.67
C GLN A 405 -16.39 -19.79 -49.62
N ASN A 406 -17.51 -20.40 -50.01
CA ASN A 406 -18.28 -21.33 -49.20
C ASN A 406 -18.18 -22.72 -49.83
N VAL A 407 -17.26 -23.55 -49.33
CA VAL A 407 -16.98 -24.89 -49.86
C VAL A 407 -17.65 -25.93 -48.98
N ASP A 408 -18.62 -26.66 -49.52
CA ASP A 408 -19.38 -27.71 -48.82
C ASP A 408 -19.93 -27.27 -47.44
N GLY A 409 -20.32 -26.00 -47.31
CA GLY A 409 -20.87 -25.40 -46.08
C GLY A 409 -19.82 -24.75 -45.16
N VAL A 410 -18.53 -24.77 -45.54
CA VAL A 410 -17.42 -24.20 -44.78
C VAL A 410 -16.94 -22.91 -45.44
N THR A 411 -16.90 -21.81 -44.68
CA THR A 411 -16.32 -20.55 -45.15
C THR A 411 -14.79 -20.60 -45.11
N LEU A 412 -14.18 -20.49 -46.30
CA LEU A 412 -12.75 -20.53 -46.54
C LEU A 412 -12.30 -19.22 -47.22
N TYR A 413 -11.01 -18.92 -47.13
CA TYR A 413 -10.39 -17.89 -47.94
C TYR A 413 -9.23 -18.48 -48.74
N PHE A 414 -9.14 -18.09 -50.01
CA PHE A 414 -8.03 -18.40 -50.90
C PHE A 414 -7.41 -17.07 -51.38
N ASP A 415 -6.09 -16.97 -51.47
CA ASP A 415 -5.43 -15.74 -51.91
C ASP A 415 -5.53 -15.51 -53.44
N LYS A 416 -4.79 -14.52 -53.97
CA LYS A 416 -4.79 -14.18 -55.40
C LYS A 416 -4.11 -15.27 -56.26
N GLU A 417 -3.24 -16.09 -55.68
CA GLU A 417 -2.67 -17.30 -56.28
C GLU A 417 -3.58 -18.53 -56.11
N GLY A 418 -4.58 -18.43 -55.23
CA GLY A 418 -5.55 -19.46 -54.87
C GLY A 418 -5.10 -20.38 -53.73
N ARG A 419 -4.04 -20.03 -52.98
CA ARG A 419 -3.59 -20.77 -51.79
C ARG A 419 -4.57 -20.53 -50.64
N GLN A 420 -4.94 -21.59 -49.94
CA GLN A 420 -5.89 -21.56 -48.83
C GLN A 420 -5.25 -20.89 -47.59
N ALA A 421 -5.97 -19.94 -46.97
CA ALA A 421 -5.63 -19.45 -45.65
C ALA A 421 -5.91 -20.55 -44.60
N LYS A 422 -4.86 -20.92 -43.87
CA LYS A 422 -4.84 -22.02 -42.90
C LYS A 422 -3.74 -21.75 -41.89
N ASN A 423 -3.85 -22.34 -40.70
CA ASN A 423 -2.85 -22.20 -39.62
C ASN A 423 -2.65 -20.73 -39.15
N GLY A 424 -3.58 -20.26 -38.33
CA GLY A 424 -3.45 -19.03 -37.57
C GLY A 424 -4.04 -17.79 -38.25
N GLU A 425 -3.62 -16.62 -37.78
CA GLU A 425 -4.14 -15.32 -38.21
C GLU A 425 -3.70 -14.94 -39.64
N ARG A 426 -4.57 -14.27 -40.39
CA ARG A 426 -4.24 -13.58 -41.65
C ARG A 426 -4.96 -12.23 -41.72
N ILE A 427 -4.31 -11.25 -42.33
CA ILE A 427 -4.89 -9.94 -42.64
C ILE A 427 -5.51 -9.99 -44.04
N ILE A 428 -6.80 -9.68 -44.15
CA ILE A 428 -7.55 -9.66 -45.40
C ILE A 428 -8.36 -8.36 -45.42
N ASP A 429 -8.22 -7.56 -46.47
CA ASP A 429 -8.89 -6.25 -46.63
C ASP A 429 -8.76 -5.34 -45.39
N GLY A 430 -7.57 -5.35 -44.76
CA GLY A 430 -7.26 -4.57 -43.56
C GLY A 430 -7.81 -5.13 -42.23
N SER A 431 -8.55 -6.25 -42.25
CA SER A 431 -9.09 -6.90 -41.04
C SER A 431 -8.34 -8.20 -40.72
N HIS A 432 -8.16 -8.50 -39.43
CA HIS A 432 -7.53 -9.74 -38.97
C HIS A 432 -8.56 -10.85 -38.80
N TYR A 433 -8.29 -12.03 -39.36
CA TYR A 433 -9.14 -13.22 -39.28
C TYR A 433 -8.30 -14.43 -38.86
N TYR A 434 -8.84 -15.30 -38.01
CA TYR A 434 -8.15 -16.52 -37.55
C TYR A 434 -8.61 -17.76 -38.32
N PHE A 435 -7.69 -18.51 -38.92
CA PHE A 435 -7.99 -19.70 -39.70
C PHE A 435 -7.58 -21.00 -38.98
N SER A 436 -8.51 -21.95 -38.94
CA SER A 436 -8.35 -23.29 -38.36
C SER A 436 -7.08 -23.99 -38.89
N HIS A 437 -6.26 -24.52 -37.98
CA HIS A 437 -5.02 -25.21 -38.32
C HIS A 437 -5.21 -26.38 -39.29
N TYR A 438 -6.27 -27.18 -39.12
CA TYR A 438 -6.50 -28.39 -39.93
C TYR A 438 -7.36 -28.13 -41.16
N SER A 439 -8.48 -27.41 -41.01
CA SER A 439 -9.48 -27.25 -42.07
C SER A 439 -9.36 -25.97 -42.90
N GLY A 440 -8.59 -24.97 -42.46
CA GLY A 440 -8.59 -23.64 -43.07
C GLY A 440 -9.95 -22.92 -42.99
N ALA A 441 -10.88 -23.39 -42.17
CA ALA A 441 -12.12 -22.69 -41.86
C ALA A 441 -11.83 -21.41 -41.07
N VAL A 442 -12.43 -20.30 -41.46
CA VAL A 442 -12.40 -19.07 -40.64
C VAL A 442 -13.09 -19.32 -39.30
N LYS A 443 -12.51 -18.81 -38.22
CA LYS A 443 -13.09 -18.84 -36.89
C LYS A 443 -13.99 -17.63 -36.68
N THR A 444 -15.20 -17.88 -36.19
CA THR A 444 -16.21 -16.87 -35.83
C THR A 444 -16.71 -17.15 -34.41
N ASN A 445 -17.10 -16.12 -33.68
CA ASN A 445 -17.48 -16.17 -32.26
C ASN A 445 -16.43 -16.88 -31.38
N TYR A 446 -15.15 -16.64 -31.68
CA TYR A 446 -14.03 -17.44 -31.20
C TYR A 446 -13.08 -16.64 -30.30
N TRP A 447 -12.87 -17.14 -29.09
CA TRP A 447 -11.81 -16.69 -28.19
C TRP A 447 -10.47 -17.34 -28.56
N HIS A 448 -9.46 -16.52 -28.82
CA HIS A 448 -8.08 -16.96 -28.89
C HIS A 448 -7.35 -16.53 -27.61
N THR A 449 -6.94 -17.51 -26.80
CA THR A 449 -6.29 -17.29 -25.50
C THR A 449 -4.91 -17.90 -25.49
N TRP A 450 -3.92 -17.16 -25.00
CA TRP A 450 -2.59 -17.68 -24.68
C TRP A 450 -2.03 -16.99 -23.43
N SER A 451 -1.13 -17.67 -22.74
CA SER A 451 -0.42 -17.12 -21.58
C SER A 451 1.07 -17.13 -21.83
N ILE A 452 1.75 -16.03 -21.47
CA ILE A 452 3.21 -15.97 -21.40
C ILE A 452 3.65 -16.09 -19.93
N GLU A 453 4.65 -16.92 -19.67
CA GLU A 453 5.29 -17.07 -18.36
C GLU A 453 6.40 -16.00 -18.25
N ILE A 454 6.24 -15.01 -17.37
CA ILE A 454 7.17 -13.88 -17.22
C ILE A 454 8.02 -14.14 -15.97
N ARG A 455 9.17 -14.79 -16.16
CA ARG A 455 10.08 -15.06 -15.04
C ARG A 455 10.89 -13.81 -14.69
N ARG A 456 10.94 -13.46 -13.38
CA ARG A 456 11.63 -12.31 -12.76
C ARG A 456 10.94 -10.94 -12.82
N GLN A 457 9.71 -10.85 -13.32
CA GLN A 457 8.87 -9.67 -13.14
C GLN A 457 7.47 -10.11 -12.71
N GLU A 458 6.78 -9.25 -11.97
CA GLU A 458 5.39 -9.47 -11.58
C GLU A 458 4.48 -8.83 -12.65
N PRO A 459 3.41 -9.51 -13.12
CA PRO A 459 2.96 -10.86 -12.76
C PRO A 459 3.78 -12.02 -13.35
N PHE A 460 3.84 -13.14 -12.62
CA PHE A 460 4.56 -14.37 -13.02
C PHE A 460 4.05 -14.99 -14.34
N ALA A 461 2.80 -14.73 -14.71
CA ALA A 461 2.27 -15.06 -16.03
C ALA A 461 1.20 -14.03 -16.44
N LYS A 462 1.22 -13.58 -17.70
CA LYS A 462 0.17 -12.72 -18.27
C LYS A 462 -0.61 -13.49 -19.33
N THR A 463 -1.93 -13.51 -19.18
CA THR A 463 -2.86 -14.14 -20.12
C THR A 463 -3.48 -13.09 -21.01
N TYR A 464 -3.37 -13.30 -22.32
CA TYR A 464 -4.00 -12.46 -23.34
C TYR A 464 -5.19 -13.21 -23.95
N ASN A 465 -6.27 -12.48 -24.18
CA ASN A 465 -7.48 -12.96 -24.82
C ASN A 465 -7.80 -12.04 -26.01
N GLU A 466 -7.97 -12.60 -27.19
CA GLU A 466 -8.53 -11.93 -28.36
C GLU A 466 -9.88 -12.54 -28.70
N TYR A 467 -10.79 -11.76 -29.29
CA TYR A 467 -12.06 -12.27 -29.78
C TYR A 467 -12.24 -11.99 -31.27
N TYR A 468 -12.69 -13.01 -32.00
CA TYR A 468 -13.05 -12.95 -33.41
C TYR A 468 -14.58 -13.06 -33.50
N GLY A 469 -15.25 -12.01 -33.99
CA GLY A 469 -16.70 -11.84 -33.98
C GLY A 469 -17.50 -12.87 -34.77
N SER A 470 -18.81 -12.69 -34.87
CA SER A 470 -19.67 -13.48 -35.76
C SER A 470 -19.32 -13.25 -37.24
N ASP A 471 -18.73 -12.10 -37.55
CA ASP A 471 -18.10 -11.78 -38.83
C ASP A 471 -16.65 -12.28 -39.00
N GLY A 472 -16.12 -12.97 -38.00
CA GLY A 472 -14.77 -13.54 -37.98
C GLY A 472 -13.63 -12.52 -37.90
N ARG A 473 -13.92 -11.22 -37.79
CA ARG A 473 -12.91 -10.18 -37.61
C ARG A 473 -12.50 -10.10 -36.15
N ARG A 474 -11.21 -9.85 -35.88
CA ARG A 474 -10.74 -9.50 -34.53
C ARG A 474 -11.39 -8.19 -34.09
N TYR A 475 -11.92 -8.17 -32.87
CA TYR A 475 -12.51 -6.99 -32.24
C TYR A 475 -11.44 -5.98 -31.75
N TYR A 476 -11.80 -4.69 -31.76
CA TYR A 476 -10.97 -3.57 -31.31
C TYR A 476 -11.85 -2.50 -30.66
N GLY A 477 -11.43 -1.90 -29.56
CA GLY A 477 -12.25 -0.98 -28.79
C GLY A 477 -13.43 -1.68 -28.10
N TRP A 478 -14.58 -1.01 -27.99
CA TRP A 478 -15.73 -1.53 -27.26
C TRP A 478 -16.62 -2.45 -28.10
N HIS A 479 -16.78 -3.69 -27.61
CA HIS A 479 -17.68 -4.67 -28.20
C HIS A 479 -18.42 -5.48 -27.13
N ARG A 480 -19.60 -5.98 -27.49
CA ARG A 480 -20.32 -7.00 -26.71
C ARG A 480 -19.93 -8.41 -27.13
N VAL A 481 -19.76 -9.30 -26.15
CA VAL A 481 -19.65 -10.74 -26.36
C VAL A 481 -20.70 -11.40 -25.46
N GLY A 482 -21.81 -11.81 -26.07
CA GLY A 482 -23.05 -12.10 -25.33
C GLY A 482 -23.56 -10.85 -24.60
N ASP A 483 -23.98 -11.00 -23.35
CA ASP A 483 -24.50 -9.89 -22.54
C ASP A 483 -23.39 -9.01 -21.92
N GLN A 484 -22.12 -9.45 -21.96
CA GLN A 484 -21.01 -8.72 -21.35
C GLN A 484 -20.34 -7.76 -22.34
N LEU A 485 -19.84 -6.64 -21.81
CA LEU A 485 -19.16 -5.59 -22.53
C LEU A 485 -17.65 -5.66 -22.23
N TYR A 486 -16.83 -5.65 -23.28
CA TYR A 486 -15.38 -5.76 -23.21
C TYR A 486 -14.71 -4.61 -23.98
N TYR A 487 -13.54 -4.19 -23.49
CA TYR A 487 -12.64 -3.29 -24.22
C TYR A 487 -11.44 -4.09 -24.75
N PHE A 488 -11.23 -4.01 -26.06
CA PHE A 488 -10.10 -4.61 -26.76
C PHE A 488 -9.07 -3.52 -27.10
N ASP A 489 -7.81 -3.73 -26.76
CA ASP A 489 -6.73 -2.78 -27.00
C ASP A 489 -6.40 -2.59 -28.49
N TYR A 490 -5.41 -1.74 -28.79
CA TYR A 490 -4.97 -1.49 -30.18
C TYR A 490 -4.36 -2.73 -30.88
N LYS A 491 -4.11 -3.83 -30.15
CA LYS A 491 -3.70 -5.13 -30.70
C LYS A 491 -4.86 -6.13 -30.75
N GLY A 492 -6.06 -5.75 -30.32
CA GLY A 492 -7.26 -6.60 -30.26
C GLY A 492 -7.31 -7.52 -29.04
N ARG A 493 -6.56 -7.20 -27.97
CA ARG A 493 -6.48 -7.98 -26.73
C ARG A 493 -7.39 -7.36 -25.67
N VAL A 494 -8.14 -8.18 -24.93
CA VAL A 494 -8.99 -7.71 -23.83
C VAL A 494 -8.14 -7.12 -22.70
N GLU A 495 -8.47 -5.91 -22.27
CA GLU A 495 -7.98 -5.32 -21.03
C GLU A 495 -8.66 -5.99 -19.83
N ASN A 496 -7.87 -6.61 -18.95
CA ASN A 496 -8.32 -7.47 -17.84
C ASN A 496 -7.55 -7.20 -16.54
N ASP A 497 -7.09 -5.97 -16.38
CA ASP A 497 -6.12 -5.52 -15.39
C ASP A 497 -6.36 -4.02 -15.08
N LEU A 498 -5.40 -3.36 -14.44
CA LEU A 498 -5.39 -1.92 -14.25
C LEU A 498 -4.75 -1.24 -15.48
N THR A 499 -5.55 -0.51 -16.26
CA THR A 499 -5.12 0.02 -17.58
C THR A 499 -5.08 1.54 -17.59
N ILE A 500 -3.95 2.11 -18.03
CA ILE A 500 -3.75 3.56 -18.15
C ILE A 500 -4.29 4.05 -19.50
N PHE A 501 -5.21 5.02 -19.46
CA PHE A 501 -5.66 5.76 -20.64
C PHE A 501 -5.54 7.27 -20.41
N LYS A 502 -4.81 7.97 -21.28
CA LYS A 502 -4.53 9.42 -21.19
C LYS A 502 -4.02 9.87 -19.79
N GLY A 503 -3.23 9.02 -19.12
CA GLY A 503 -2.69 9.26 -17.78
C GLY A 503 -3.60 8.86 -16.61
N GLN A 504 -4.84 8.43 -16.86
CA GLN A 504 -5.78 7.96 -15.83
C GLN A 504 -5.86 6.44 -15.79
N ASN A 505 -5.80 5.85 -14.59
CA ASN A 505 -6.01 4.42 -14.37
C ASN A 505 -7.50 4.05 -14.44
N TYR A 506 -7.82 2.96 -15.15
CA TYR A 506 -9.13 2.31 -15.21
C TYR A 506 -9.03 0.88 -14.70
N LEU A 507 -10.10 0.40 -14.07
CA LEU A 507 -10.11 -0.87 -13.36
C LEU A 507 -10.96 -1.90 -14.11
N PHE A 508 -10.34 -2.91 -14.70
CA PHE A 508 -11.04 -4.08 -15.24
C PHE A 508 -10.92 -5.27 -14.27
N ASP A 509 -11.93 -6.12 -14.24
CA ASP A 509 -11.86 -7.40 -13.54
C ASP A 509 -11.00 -8.41 -14.32
N ASN A 510 -10.64 -9.52 -13.67
CA ASN A 510 -9.74 -10.53 -14.26
C ASN A 510 -10.31 -11.23 -15.52
N HIS A 511 -11.59 -11.01 -15.85
CA HIS A 511 -12.24 -11.50 -17.07
C HIS A 511 -12.31 -10.42 -18.17
N GLY A 512 -12.05 -9.15 -17.84
CA GLY A 512 -12.06 -8.03 -18.75
C GLY A 512 -13.30 -7.13 -18.70
N LYS A 513 -14.08 -7.21 -17.62
CA LYS A 513 -15.23 -6.33 -17.41
C LYS A 513 -14.82 -5.07 -16.67
N LEU A 514 -15.18 -3.90 -17.18
CA LEU A 514 -14.95 -2.63 -16.50
C LEU A 514 -15.70 -2.58 -15.16
N VAL A 515 -14.95 -2.36 -14.08
CA VAL A 515 -15.48 -2.17 -12.72
C VAL A 515 -15.88 -0.71 -12.56
N LYS A 516 -17.19 -0.43 -12.43
CA LYS A 516 -17.73 0.92 -12.22
C LYS A 516 -18.35 1.07 -10.83
N ASP A 517 -18.08 2.20 -10.20
CA ASP A 517 -18.61 2.62 -8.89
C ASP A 517 -18.57 1.51 -7.82
N ALA A 518 -17.49 0.72 -7.84
CA ALA A 518 -17.34 -0.48 -7.02
C ALA A 518 -15.92 -0.58 -6.44
N PHE A 519 -15.82 -1.17 -5.26
CA PHE A 519 -14.55 -1.71 -4.78
C PHE A 519 -14.29 -3.05 -5.47
N TYR A 520 -13.06 -3.27 -5.91
CA TYR A 520 -12.63 -4.55 -6.49
C TYR A 520 -11.24 -4.91 -5.99
N ILE A 521 -11.04 -6.19 -5.71
CA ILE A 521 -9.76 -6.75 -5.27
C ILE A 521 -9.10 -7.38 -6.48
N GLN A 522 -8.01 -6.78 -6.93
CA GLN A 522 -7.17 -7.30 -7.98
C GLN A 522 -6.15 -8.26 -7.37
N SER A 523 -6.22 -9.53 -7.79
CA SER A 523 -5.36 -10.61 -7.34
C SER A 523 -4.25 -10.89 -8.36
N LEU A 524 -3.04 -10.41 -8.10
CA LEU A 524 -1.85 -10.63 -8.92
C LEU A 524 -1.07 -11.85 -8.42
N ARG A 525 -0.84 -12.85 -9.28
CA ARG A 525 0.02 -13.99 -8.90
C ARG A 525 1.50 -13.60 -9.02
N VAL A 526 2.21 -13.72 -7.92
CA VAL A 526 3.62 -13.32 -7.78
C VAL A 526 4.49 -14.47 -7.29
N PHE A 527 5.81 -14.25 -7.20
CA PHE A 527 6.75 -15.31 -6.84
C PHE A 527 6.56 -15.85 -5.41
N VAL A 528 6.10 -15.00 -4.49
CA VAL A 528 5.89 -15.30 -3.06
C VAL A 528 4.41 -15.53 -2.67
N GLY A 529 3.45 -15.43 -3.60
CA GLY A 529 2.02 -15.59 -3.26
C GLY A 529 1.03 -15.02 -4.27
N THR A 530 -0.10 -14.50 -3.78
CA THR A 530 -1.10 -13.75 -4.56
C THR A 530 -1.31 -12.35 -3.95
N LEU A 531 -0.68 -11.31 -4.51
CA LEU A 531 -0.84 -9.94 -4.04
C LEU A 531 -2.28 -9.49 -4.29
N ASN A 532 -2.95 -9.04 -3.24
CA ASN A 532 -4.33 -8.56 -3.31
C ASN A 532 -4.36 -7.05 -3.09
N THR A 533 -4.40 -6.29 -4.18
CA THR A 533 -4.59 -4.84 -4.11
C THR A 533 -6.06 -4.53 -4.29
N SER A 534 -6.65 -3.90 -3.27
CA SER A 534 -7.99 -3.34 -3.38
C SER A 534 -7.92 -2.02 -4.12
N TYR A 535 -8.88 -1.74 -4.99
CA TYR A 535 -9.06 -0.44 -5.64
C TYR A 535 -10.52 -0.04 -5.56
N ARG A 536 -10.80 1.27 -5.61
CA ARG A 536 -12.14 1.82 -5.79
C ARG A 536 -12.19 2.53 -7.13
N SER A 537 -13.21 2.28 -7.93
CA SER A 537 -13.48 3.07 -9.12
C SER A 537 -14.68 4.01 -8.95
N ASN A 538 -14.73 5.07 -9.77
CA ASN A 538 -15.89 5.95 -9.91
C ASN A 538 -16.90 5.43 -10.94
N LYS A 539 -17.95 6.21 -11.22
CA LYS A 539 -18.99 5.89 -12.22
C LYS A 539 -18.49 5.64 -13.66
N PHE A 540 -17.28 6.09 -13.98
CA PHE A 540 -16.61 5.88 -15.28
C PHE A 540 -15.62 4.71 -15.29
N GLY A 541 -15.43 4.04 -14.15
CA GLY A 541 -14.44 2.98 -13.97
C GLY A 541 -13.00 3.47 -13.74
N GLN A 542 -12.82 4.79 -13.57
CA GLN A 542 -11.53 5.39 -13.20
C GLN A 542 -11.21 5.08 -11.74
N VAL A 543 -9.98 4.66 -11.46
CA VAL A 543 -9.50 4.43 -10.10
C VAL A 543 -9.40 5.76 -9.34
N LEU A 544 -9.95 5.79 -8.12
CA LEU A 544 -9.89 6.96 -7.24
C LEU A 544 -8.50 7.13 -6.63
N THR A 545 -8.04 8.37 -6.54
CA THR A 545 -6.80 8.79 -5.87
C THR A 545 -7.10 10.00 -4.97
N GLY A 546 -6.36 10.16 -3.86
CA GLY A 546 -6.61 11.22 -2.89
C GLY A 546 -7.86 10.98 -2.03
N GLU A 547 -8.47 12.07 -1.55
CA GLU A 547 -9.58 12.06 -0.59
C GLU A 547 -10.96 12.05 -1.26
N HIS A 548 -11.84 11.14 -0.84
CA HIS A 548 -13.18 10.96 -1.40
C HIS A 548 -14.19 10.62 -0.29
N HIS A 549 -15.34 11.30 -0.30
CA HIS A 549 -16.45 10.95 0.60
C HIS A 549 -17.35 9.90 -0.07
N ILE A 550 -17.47 8.71 0.53
CA ILE A 550 -18.15 7.54 -0.05
C ILE A 550 -19.10 6.95 0.98
N ASN A 551 -20.39 6.91 0.67
CA ASN A 551 -21.44 6.31 1.51
C ASN A 551 -21.50 6.83 2.97
N GLY A 552 -21.14 8.08 3.22
CA GLY A 552 -21.13 8.69 4.55
C GLY A 552 -19.78 8.62 5.29
N ASP A 553 -18.81 7.91 4.72
CA ASP A 553 -17.45 7.74 5.26
C ASP A 553 -16.41 8.50 4.41
N ASP A 554 -15.38 9.03 5.07
CA ASP A 554 -14.26 9.66 4.37
C ASP A 554 -13.19 8.62 4.05
N TYR A 555 -12.78 8.57 2.78
CA TYR A 555 -11.75 7.66 2.27
C TYR A 555 -10.52 8.40 1.72
N TYR A 556 -9.34 7.80 1.84
CA TYR A 556 -8.09 8.27 1.28
C TYR A 556 -7.36 7.15 0.52
N PHE A 557 -7.10 7.40 -0.77
CA PHE A 557 -6.40 6.51 -1.69
C PHE A 557 -5.04 7.11 -2.07
N SER A 558 -4.03 6.26 -2.24
CA SER A 558 -2.70 6.67 -2.70
C SER A 558 -2.75 7.25 -4.12
N ASN A 559 -1.62 7.81 -4.59
CA ASN A 559 -1.46 8.23 -5.99
C ASN A 559 -1.55 7.05 -6.99
N SER A 560 -1.30 5.82 -6.53
CA SER A 560 -1.53 4.58 -7.30
C SER A 560 -2.98 4.06 -7.20
N GLY A 561 -3.82 4.68 -6.36
CA GLY A 561 -5.22 4.33 -6.17
C GLY A 561 -5.50 3.22 -5.15
N SER A 562 -4.46 2.74 -4.47
CA SER A 562 -4.57 1.79 -3.37
C SER A 562 -5.13 2.48 -2.12
N PRO A 563 -6.10 1.89 -1.39
CA PRO A 563 -6.58 2.43 -0.13
C PRO A 563 -5.46 2.45 0.91
N VAL A 564 -5.26 3.58 1.58
CA VAL A 564 -4.16 3.77 2.53
C VAL A 564 -4.48 3.09 3.86
N THR A 565 -3.50 2.36 4.40
CA THR A 565 -3.52 1.76 5.74
C THR A 565 -2.29 2.25 6.49
N GLY A 566 -2.48 3.26 7.33
CA GLY A 566 -1.42 4.01 8.01
C GLY A 566 -1.83 5.43 8.39
N ILE A 567 -0.87 6.21 8.87
CA ILE A 567 -1.07 7.60 9.29
C ILE A 567 -0.84 8.54 8.09
N VAL A 568 -1.72 9.53 7.93
CA VAL A 568 -1.61 10.57 6.91
C VAL A 568 -1.58 11.94 7.58
N ASN A 569 -0.48 12.68 7.44
CA ASN A 569 -0.41 14.06 7.90
C ASN A 569 -1.14 14.99 6.92
N LYS A 570 -2.07 15.80 7.42
CA LYS A 570 -2.76 16.85 6.66
C LYS A 570 -2.77 18.14 7.46
N GLY A 571 -2.12 19.19 6.95
CA GLY A 571 -2.10 20.50 7.61
C GLY A 571 -1.48 20.49 9.02
N GLY A 572 -0.47 19.64 9.26
CA GLY A 572 0.17 19.51 10.57
C GLY A 572 -0.60 18.65 11.58
N LYS A 573 -1.70 18.02 11.18
CA LYS A 573 -2.45 17.05 11.99
C LYS A 573 -2.33 15.64 11.40
N ASP A 574 -2.16 14.65 12.25
CA ASP A 574 -2.09 13.25 11.86
C ASP A 574 -3.47 12.59 11.95
N TYR A 575 -3.84 11.83 10.91
CA TYR A 575 -5.11 11.12 10.79
C TYR A 575 -4.85 9.64 10.51
N TYR A 576 -5.58 8.73 11.16
CA TYR A 576 -5.42 7.30 10.93
C TYR A 576 -6.42 6.77 9.89
N TYR A 577 -5.89 6.24 8.80
CA TYR A 577 -6.66 5.57 7.76
C TYR A 577 -6.42 4.07 7.84
N PHE A 578 -7.49 3.27 7.81
CA PHE A 578 -7.42 1.83 7.69
C PHE A 578 -8.21 1.35 6.48
N GLU A 579 -7.52 0.72 5.55
CA GLU A 579 -8.07 0.30 4.24
C GLU A 579 -8.82 1.44 3.57
N GLY A 580 -8.16 2.58 3.58
CA GLY A 580 -8.60 3.82 2.99
C GLY A 580 -9.63 4.55 3.82
N LYS A 581 -10.35 3.94 4.77
CA LYS A 581 -11.36 4.65 5.57
C LYS A 581 -10.72 5.39 6.75
N LEU A 582 -11.09 6.65 6.95
CA LEU A 582 -10.74 7.44 8.12
C LEU A 582 -11.39 6.84 9.38
N LEU A 583 -10.60 6.52 10.41
CA LEU A 583 -11.12 6.03 11.68
C LEU A 583 -11.35 7.21 12.65
N LYS A 584 -12.62 7.50 12.94
CA LYS A 584 -13.07 8.55 13.88
C LYS A 584 -13.56 7.91 15.18
N ASN A 585 -13.31 8.56 16.32
CA ASN A 585 -13.58 8.04 17.66
C ASN A 585 -13.04 6.60 17.84
N TYR A 586 -11.81 6.34 17.38
CA TYR A 586 -11.20 5.02 17.42
C TYR A 586 -10.31 4.85 18.65
N LEU A 587 -10.20 3.62 19.15
CA LEU A 587 -9.17 3.21 20.11
C LEU A 587 -8.84 1.74 19.81
N GLY A 588 -7.64 1.47 19.31
CA GLY A 588 -7.27 0.14 18.86
C GLY A 588 -5.90 0.08 18.17
N PRO A 589 -5.55 -1.07 17.57
CA PRO A 589 -4.24 -1.27 16.97
C PRO A 589 -3.97 -0.33 15.80
N LEU A 590 -2.77 0.24 15.79
CA LEU A 590 -2.15 0.81 14.60
C LEU A 590 -1.57 -0.33 13.76
N LEU A 591 -2.09 -0.44 12.54
CA LEU A 591 -1.68 -1.40 11.54
C LEU A 591 -1.10 -0.66 10.34
N GLY A 592 0.12 -1.02 9.95
CA GLY A 592 0.76 -0.55 8.71
C GLY A 592 0.90 -1.69 7.70
N ARG A 593 0.89 -1.38 6.40
CA ARG A 593 1.29 -2.33 5.34
C ARG A 593 2.81 -2.25 5.13
N GLN A 594 3.46 -3.40 4.97
CA GLN A 594 4.83 -3.47 4.46
C GLN A 594 4.82 -3.44 2.92
N GLU A 595 5.79 -2.80 2.27
CA GLU A 595 5.78 -2.67 0.78
C GLU A 595 6.12 -3.98 0.04
N LEU A 596 6.68 -4.97 0.74
CA LEU A 596 6.92 -6.33 0.24
C LEU A 596 6.63 -7.32 1.38
N ASP A 597 5.98 -8.43 1.04
CA ASP A 597 5.43 -9.49 1.92
C ASP A 597 4.20 -9.11 2.79
N TYR A 598 3.51 -10.15 3.28
CA TYR A 598 2.05 -10.28 3.11
C TYR A 598 1.13 -9.61 4.11
N ASP A 599 1.68 -8.94 5.10
CA ASP A 599 1.04 -8.86 6.41
C ASP A 599 1.02 -7.46 6.99
N ALA A 600 -0.07 -7.14 7.68
CA ALA A 600 -0.19 -5.87 8.41
C ALA A 600 0.63 -5.97 9.70
N TYR A 601 1.61 -5.09 9.89
CA TYR A 601 2.42 -5.11 11.10
C TYR A 601 1.76 -4.30 12.23
N TYR A 602 1.66 -4.91 13.41
CA TYR A 602 1.17 -4.25 14.61
C TYR A 602 2.20 -3.28 15.16
N SER A 603 1.78 -2.04 15.42
CA SER A 603 2.63 -0.96 15.90
C SER A 603 2.31 -0.48 17.32
N GLY A 604 1.42 -1.13 18.06
CA GLY A 604 0.86 -0.63 19.32
C GLY A 604 -0.53 -0.01 19.14
N ILE A 605 -1.12 0.49 20.22
CA ILE A 605 -2.47 1.08 20.20
C ILE A 605 -2.41 2.59 19.94
N VAL A 606 -3.32 3.07 19.10
CA VAL A 606 -3.60 4.50 18.83
C VAL A 606 -5.04 4.83 19.16
N GLY A 607 -5.30 6.10 19.48
CA GLY A 607 -6.65 6.64 19.61
C GLY A 607 -6.88 7.76 18.60
N THR A 608 -8.13 8.00 18.20
CA THR A 608 -8.52 9.17 17.41
C THR A 608 -9.74 9.88 18.00
N ASP A 609 -9.81 11.19 17.78
CA ASP A 609 -10.95 12.02 18.17
C ASP A 609 -12.15 11.91 17.20
N LYS A 610 -13.19 12.71 17.45
CA LYS A 610 -14.41 12.76 16.63
C LYS A 610 -14.20 13.15 15.17
N ASP A 611 -13.09 13.82 14.85
CA ASP A 611 -12.74 14.27 13.50
C ASP A 611 -11.73 13.32 12.84
N GLY A 612 -11.19 12.35 13.59
CA GLY A 612 -10.24 11.32 13.13
C GLY A 612 -8.77 11.69 13.35
N ILE A 613 -8.50 12.74 14.13
CA ILE A 613 -7.15 13.20 14.47
C ILE A 613 -6.58 12.29 15.56
N LEU A 614 -5.30 11.88 15.46
CA LEU A 614 -4.66 11.05 16.48
C LEU A 614 -4.56 11.77 17.83
N LEU A 615 -4.89 11.04 18.90
CA LEU A 615 -4.73 11.50 20.28
C LEU A 615 -3.25 11.50 20.66
N THR A 616 -2.81 12.54 21.37
CA THR A 616 -1.44 12.72 21.84
C THR A 616 -1.43 13.09 23.32
N GLY A 617 -0.33 12.82 24.02
CA GLY A 617 -0.18 13.17 25.44
C GLY A 617 -1.26 12.53 26.31
N VAL A 618 -1.65 13.21 27.39
CA VAL A 618 -2.76 12.77 28.26
C VAL A 618 -4.09 13.17 27.61
N SER A 619 -4.81 12.19 27.07
CA SER A 619 -6.03 12.38 26.27
C SER A 619 -7.14 11.40 26.66
N THR A 620 -8.39 11.84 26.57
CA THR A 620 -9.58 10.99 26.78
C THR A 620 -9.94 10.28 25.48
N ALA A 621 -10.04 8.95 25.51
CA ALA A 621 -10.46 8.17 24.35
C ALA A 621 -11.99 8.01 24.25
N ASN A 622 -12.45 7.43 23.15
CA ASN A 622 -13.86 7.18 22.82
C ASN A 622 -14.67 6.45 23.92
N ASN A 623 -14.01 5.66 24.77
CA ASN A 623 -14.60 4.90 25.87
C ASN A 623 -14.75 5.72 27.17
N GLY A 624 -14.44 7.02 27.15
CA GLY A 624 -14.53 7.93 28.30
C GLY A 624 -13.41 7.79 29.32
N LYS A 625 -12.40 6.94 29.09
CA LYS A 625 -11.23 6.80 29.96
C LYS A 625 -10.07 7.66 29.46
N LEU A 626 -9.24 8.07 30.41
CA LEU A 626 -8.05 8.86 30.19
C LEU A 626 -6.83 7.95 29.95
N TYR A 627 -6.04 8.26 28.93
CA TYR A 627 -4.86 7.49 28.52
C TYR A 627 -3.69 8.42 28.23
N TYR A 628 -2.46 7.89 28.31
CA TYR A 628 -1.26 8.59 27.86
C TYR A 628 -0.78 8.02 26.53
N PHE A 629 -0.71 8.87 25.49
CA PHE A 629 -0.18 8.56 24.17
C PHE A 629 1.21 9.21 24.02
N GLU A 630 2.25 8.40 24.10
CA GLU A 630 3.65 8.80 24.02
C GLU A 630 4.11 8.81 22.56
N ASN A 631 4.77 9.88 22.12
CA ASN A 631 5.38 9.92 20.79
C ASN A 631 6.62 9.01 20.76
N ILE A 632 6.53 7.90 20.03
CA ILE A 632 7.62 6.96 19.84
C ILE A 632 8.12 7.09 18.40
N TYR A 633 9.43 7.30 18.25
CA TYR A 633 10.08 7.32 16.93
C TYR A 633 10.04 5.93 16.31
N PHE A 634 9.33 5.78 15.20
CA PHE A 634 9.17 4.53 14.48
C PHE A 634 9.06 4.82 12.97
N ASP A 635 9.83 4.07 12.17
CA ASP A 635 9.86 4.18 10.70
C ASP A 635 9.93 5.64 10.18
N ASN A 636 10.94 6.38 10.66
CA ASN A 636 11.21 7.79 10.36
C ASN A 636 10.08 8.79 10.68
N SER A 637 9.13 8.41 11.53
CA SER A 637 8.04 9.27 12.01
C SER A 637 7.88 9.20 13.53
N ASN A 638 7.40 10.28 14.15
CA ASN A 638 6.99 10.26 15.55
C ASN A 638 5.52 9.85 15.61
N ILE A 639 5.24 8.65 16.11
CA ILE A 639 3.89 8.12 16.17
C ILE A 639 3.41 8.15 17.63
N PRO A 640 2.28 8.80 17.95
CA PRO A 640 1.72 8.78 19.29
C PRO A 640 1.08 7.43 19.60
N LYS A 641 1.72 6.63 20.45
CA LYS A 641 1.31 5.28 20.84
C LYS A 641 0.90 5.27 22.30
N MET A 642 -0.19 4.57 22.62
CA MET A 642 -0.65 4.43 23.99
C MET A 642 0.43 3.73 24.84
N PHE A 643 0.82 4.36 25.95
CA PHE A 643 1.80 3.84 26.87
C PHE A 643 1.17 2.78 27.78
N THR A 644 1.71 1.55 27.74
CA THR A 644 1.15 0.39 28.43
C THR A 644 2.03 -0.05 29.60
N VAL A 645 1.44 -0.36 30.76
CA VAL A 645 2.14 -0.89 31.94
C VAL A 645 1.54 -2.20 32.42
N THR A 646 2.39 -3.08 32.93
CA THR A 646 2.05 -4.48 33.28
C THR A 646 1.75 -4.64 34.78
N THR A 647 2.16 -3.65 35.56
CA THR A 647 1.89 -3.43 36.98
C THR A 647 1.47 -1.97 37.18
N PRO A 648 0.72 -1.64 38.25
CA PRO A 648 0.39 -0.25 38.55
C PRO A 648 1.67 0.60 38.61
N THR A 649 1.66 1.76 37.94
CA THR A 649 2.89 2.54 37.70
C THR A 649 2.66 4.03 37.87
N TRP A 650 3.50 4.67 38.68
CA TRP A 650 3.58 6.11 38.81
C TRP A 650 4.55 6.68 37.76
N LYS A 651 4.12 7.68 36.98
CA LYS A 651 4.94 8.33 35.94
C LYS A 651 4.72 9.84 35.97
N THR A 652 5.82 10.60 35.93
CA THR A 652 5.76 12.05 35.70
C THR A 652 5.69 12.32 34.20
N ILE A 653 4.73 13.14 33.78
CA ILE A 653 4.50 13.56 32.39
C ILE A 653 4.23 15.07 32.45
N ASP A 654 4.99 15.87 31.71
CA ASP A 654 4.86 17.34 31.68
C ASP A 654 4.76 17.97 33.09
N ASP A 655 5.74 17.64 33.94
CA ASP A 655 5.87 18.03 35.36
C ASP A 655 4.71 17.67 36.30
N LYS A 656 3.74 16.87 35.82
CA LYS A 656 2.62 16.35 36.60
C LYS A 656 2.80 14.86 36.88
N LEU A 657 2.50 14.44 38.10
CA LEU A 657 2.53 13.04 38.48
C LEU A 657 1.20 12.38 38.11
N TYR A 658 1.26 11.23 37.45
CA TYR A 658 0.09 10.41 37.10
C TYR A 658 0.29 8.98 37.60
N HIS A 659 -0.82 8.28 37.85
CA HIS A 659 -0.83 6.85 38.13
C HIS A 659 -1.56 6.11 37.02
N LEU A 660 -0.93 5.05 36.50
CA LEU A 660 -1.45 4.21 35.42
C LEU A 660 -1.86 2.85 35.99
N GLU A 661 -3.09 2.43 35.72
CA GLU A 661 -3.57 1.09 36.05
C GLU A 661 -2.93 0.05 35.10
N PRO A 662 -2.68 -1.18 35.58
CA PRO A 662 -2.10 -2.24 34.76
C PRO A 662 -3.06 -2.72 33.67
N SER A 663 -2.49 -3.19 32.55
CA SER A 663 -3.21 -3.96 31.54
C SER A 663 -3.80 -5.26 32.11
N ILE A 664 -4.91 -5.72 31.52
CA ILE A 664 -5.69 -6.86 32.04
C ILE A 664 -5.02 -8.18 31.67
N ASN A 665 -4.28 -8.78 32.61
CA ASN A 665 -3.67 -10.09 32.43
C ASN A 665 -4.71 -11.23 32.50
N ARG A 666 -4.91 -11.98 31.39
CA ARG A 666 -5.57 -13.30 31.42
C ARG A 666 -4.55 -14.38 31.83
N THR A 667 -4.73 -14.98 33.01
CA THR A 667 -3.90 -16.13 33.42
C THR A 667 -4.43 -17.43 32.83
N TYR A 668 -3.67 -18.08 31.94
CA TYR A 668 -3.97 -19.44 31.47
C TYR A 668 -3.06 -20.49 32.12
N LYS A 669 -3.63 -21.66 32.41
CA LYS A 669 -2.90 -22.83 32.93
C LYS A 669 -2.72 -23.84 31.81
N ASN A 670 -1.47 -24.17 31.51
CA ASN A 670 -1.13 -25.28 30.64
C ASN A 670 -0.13 -26.20 31.36
N GLY A 671 -0.30 -27.52 31.27
CA GLY A 671 0.62 -28.50 31.87
C GLY A 671 0.87 -28.42 33.39
N GLY A 672 0.03 -27.72 34.16
CA GLY A 672 0.18 -27.60 35.62
C GLY A 672 1.15 -26.50 36.10
N ARG A 673 1.77 -25.73 35.19
CA ARG A 673 2.48 -24.49 35.55
C ARG A 673 1.60 -23.27 35.26
N SER A 674 1.64 -22.29 36.16
CA SER A 674 0.99 -20.99 36.00
C SER A 674 1.95 -20.06 35.27
N TYR A 675 1.54 -19.53 34.11
CA TYR A 675 2.33 -18.55 33.38
C TYR A 675 1.65 -17.18 33.49
N THR A 676 2.32 -16.22 34.12
CA THR A 676 1.88 -14.82 34.17
C THR A 676 2.69 -14.04 33.15
N HIS A 677 2.32 -14.17 31.87
CA HIS A 677 2.78 -13.23 30.86
C HIS A 677 1.87 -12.00 30.91
N THR A 678 2.45 -10.82 30.78
CA THR A 678 1.74 -9.70 30.13
C THR A 678 1.21 -10.21 28.81
N VAL A 679 0.04 -9.72 28.36
CA VAL A 679 -0.38 -9.87 26.96
C VAL A 679 0.54 -9.00 26.08
N ARG A 680 1.79 -9.45 25.92
CA ARG A 680 2.38 -9.60 24.61
C ARG A 680 1.96 -10.99 24.19
N GLU A 681 0.86 -11.13 23.46
CA GLU A 681 0.77 -12.29 22.58
C GLU A 681 1.95 -12.12 21.60
N GLU A 682 3.05 -12.83 21.88
CA GLU A 682 3.86 -13.37 20.78
C GLU A 682 2.90 -14.25 20.02
N VAL A 683 2.32 -13.64 18.99
CA VAL A 683 1.26 -14.23 18.22
C VAL A 683 1.87 -15.44 17.51
N ASP A 684 1.27 -16.62 17.63
CA ASP A 684 1.93 -17.91 17.33
C ASP A 684 0.96 -18.88 16.64
N ILE A 685 1.34 -19.38 15.45
CA ILE A 685 0.34 -19.78 14.44
C ILE A 685 0.77 -20.79 13.39
N ILE A 686 -0.26 -21.33 12.73
CA ILE A 686 -0.17 -22.10 11.49
C ILE A 686 -1.29 -21.67 10.52
N ASP A 687 -1.10 -22.03 9.26
CA ASP A 687 -1.53 -21.41 8.00
C ASP A 687 -2.89 -21.90 7.43
N HIS A 688 -3.30 -21.26 6.32
CA HIS A 688 -4.38 -21.54 5.35
C HIS A 688 -5.75 -20.91 5.63
N GLY A 689 -6.38 -20.37 4.59
CA GLY A 689 -7.75 -19.85 4.65
C GLY A 689 -8.54 -20.08 3.36
N VAL A 690 -9.86 -19.88 3.42
CA VAL A 690 -10.76 -19.30 2.40
C VAL A 690 -12.23 -19.47 2.83
N ARG A 691 -13.03 -18.38 2.71
CA ARG A 691 -14.51 -18.24 2.68
C ARG A 691 -15.41 -19.30 3.37
N THR A 692 -16.38 -18.83 4.17
CA THR A 692 -17.82 -19.08 3.92
C THR A 692 -18.77 -18.15 4.70
N LYS A 693 -20.06 -18.20 4.34
CA LYS A 693 -21.22 -17.39 4.78
C LYS A 693 -21.23 -16.92 6.26
N THR A 694 -21.10 -15.61 6.45
CA THR A 694 -21.91 -14.82 7.40
C THR A 694 -21.96 -13.38 6.87
N ASP A 695 -23.16 -12.83 6.67
CA ASP A 695 -23.39 -11.62 5.87
C ASP A 695 -23.03 -10.29 6.57
N LYS A 696 -21.94 -10.26 7.37
CA LYS A 696 -21.46 -9.06 8.09
C LYS A 696 -19.93 -8.90 8.11
N ILE A 697 -19.17 -9.77 7.42
CA ILE A 697 -17.71 -9.74 7.42
C ILE A 697 -17.16 -8.93 6.24
N LYS A 698 -16.62 -7.74 6.53
CA LYS A 698 -16.12 -6.78 5.52
C LYS A 698 -14.73 -7.15 5.02
N ARG A 699 -13.84 -7.60 5.92
CA ARG A 699 -12.47 -8.03 5.58
C ARG A 699 -11.88 -8.96 6.64
N ILE A 700 -11.02 -9.86 6.19
CA ILE A 700 -10.08 -10.64 7.02
C ILE A 700 -8.68 -10.11 6.75
N ILE A 701 -7.93 -9.77 7.80
CA ILE A 701 -6.49 -9.52 7.74
C ILE A 701 -5.80 -10.62 8.53
N ARG A 702 -4.64 -11.01 8.03
CA ARG A 702 -3.71 -11.92 8.67
C ARG A 702 -2.42 -11.14 8.94
N ASP A 703 -1.67 -11.53 9.95
CA ASP A 703 -0.29 -11.09 10.11
C ASP A 703 0.72 -12.24 9.88
N ASN A 704 2.02 -11.93 9.88
CA ASN A 704 3.11 -12.93 9.80
C ASN A 704 2.98 -13.98 10.91
N TYR A 705 2.30 -13.57 11.97
CA TYR A 705 1.95 -14.34 13.14
C TYR A 705 0.52 -14.90 13.10
N SER A 706 -0.14 -14.95 11.93
CA SER A 706 -1.49 -15.42 11.56
C SER A 706 -2.69 -15.24 12.51
N ASN A 707 -2.68 -14.22 13.37
CA ASN A 707 -3.92 -13.80 14.02
C ASN A 707 -4.98 -13.49 12.96
N LEU A 708 -6.23 -13.90 13.23
CA LEU A 708 -7.34 -13.62 12.33
C LEU A 708 -8.05 -12.33 12.77
N TYR A 709 -7.74 -11.24 12.07
CA TYR A 709 -8.35 -9.93 12.32
C TYR A 709 -9.56 -9.72 11.44
N TYR A 710 -10.66 -9.26 12.04
CA TYR A 710 -11.95 -9.05 11.40
C TYR A 710 -12.39 -7.60 11.57
N LEU A 711 -12.78 -6.94 10.47
CA LEU A 711 -13.60 -5.72 10.49
C LEU A 711 -15.04 -6.02 10.10
N ASP A 712 -15.99 -5.56 10.91
CA ASP A 712 -17.41 -5.62 10.58
C ASP A 712 -17.89 -4.48 9.66
N GLU A 713 -19.19 -4.48 9.36
CA GLU A 713 -19.84 -3.48 8.50
C GLU A 713 -19.64 -2.04 9.03
N ASN A 714 -19.51 -1.86 10.35
CA ASN A 714 -19.31 -0.59 11.02
C ASN A 714 -17.83 -0.16 11.09
N ASN A 715 -16.90 -1.03 10.64
CA ASN A 715 -15.45 -1.01 10.93
C ASN A 715 -15.06 -1.37 12.39
N ASP A 716 -15.93 -2.01 13.19
CA ASP A 716 -15.50 -2.51 14.51
C ASP A 716 -14.47 -3.63 14.33
N PHE A 717 -13.41 -3.63 15.14
CA PHE A 717 -12.27 -4.56 15.04
C PHE A 717 -12.39 -5.72 16.03
N TYR A 718 -12.14 -6.94 15.56
CA TYR A 718 -12.25 -8.18 16.34
C TYR A 718 -11.02 -9.06 16.10
N ILE A 719 -10.57 -9.77 17.14
CA ILE A 719 -9.54 -10.81 17.05
C ILE A 719 -10.20 -12.17 17.30
N GLY A 720 -9.91 -13.16 16.45
CA GLY A 720 -10.39 -14.53 16.59
C GLY A 720 -9.30 -15.49 17.09
N HIS A 721 -9.57 -16.19 18.19
CA HIS A 721 -8.68 -17.19 18.77
C HIS A 721 -9.16 -18.62 18.47
N LEU A 722 -8.22 -19.54 18.19
CA LEU A 722 -8.50 -20.96 17.97
C LEU A 722 -8.74 -21.69 19.30
N LEU A 723 -9.89 -22.35 19.44
CA LEU A 723 -10.21 -23.17 20.62
C LEU A 723 -9.82 -24.64 20.39
N PRO A 724 -9.27 -25.33 21.41
CA PRO A 724 -9.09 -26.78 21.38
C PRO A 724 -10.41 -27.56 21.10
N GLU A 725 -10.31 -28.69 20.41
CA GLU A 725 -11.48 -29.51 19.98
C GLU A 725 -12.39 -29.98 21.14
N ASN A 726 -11.85 -30.04 22.36
CA ASN A 726 -12.57 -30.46 23.58
C ASN A 726 -12.98 -29.27 24.48
N THR A 727 -13.08 -28.05 23.93
CA THR A 727 -13.44 -26.86 24.73
C THR A 727 -14.93 -26.88 25.09
N ASP A 728 -15.23 -26.68 26.38
CA ASP A 728 -16.60 -26.57 26.89
C ASP A 728 -17.22 -25.23 26.47
N LEU A 729 -17.91 -25.25 25.32
CA LEU A 729 -18.52 -24.08 24.69
C LEU A 729 -19.63 -23.42 25.55
N THR A 730 -20.11 -24.09 26.60
CA THR A 730 -21.18 -23.57 27.47
C THR A 730 -20.70 -22.49 28.46
N LYS A 731 -19.39 -22.22 28.50
CA LYS A 731 -18.76 -21.25 29.41
C LYS A 731 -18.19 -20.01 28.73
N ILE A 732 -18.49 -19.81 27.44
CA ILE A 732 -17.92 -18.74 26.62
C ILE A 732 -19.02 -17.69 26.34
N GLU A 733 -18.82 -16.45 26.78
CA GLU A 733 -19.74 -15.31 26.55
C GLU A 733 -19.50 -14.60 25.19
N GLU A 734 -18.68 -15.20 24.33
CA GLU A 734 -18.18 -14.65 23.06
C GLU A 734 -18.81 -15.35 21.84
N THR A 735 -18.72 -14.76 20.65
CA THR A 735 -19.25 -15.38 19.42
C THR A 735 -18.38 -16.56 19.03
N VAL A 736 -18.97 -17.74 18.81
CA VAL A 736 -18.24 -18.96 18.40
C VAL A 736 -18.66 -19.43 17.01
N ILE A 737 -17.69 -19.75 16.16
CA ILE A 737 -17.90 -20.30 14.80
C ILE A 737 -17.12 -21.61 14.65
N GLN A 738 -17.68 -22.58 13.91
CA GLN A 738 -17.05 -23.86 13.61
C GLN A 738 -16.62 -23.93 12.14
N SER A 739 -15.35 -24.25 11.87
CA SER A 739 -14.81 -24.55 10.53
C SER A 739 -13.78 -25.66 10.62
N ASP A 740 -13.76 -26.57 9.63
CA ASP A 740 -12.76 -27.66 9.51
C ASP A 740 -12.53 -28.45 10.81
N ASN A 741 -13.63 -28.83 11.47
CA ASN A 741 -13.68 -29.51 12.78
C ASN A 741 -13.11 -28.73 13.98
N LYS A 742 -12.74 -27.46 13.83
CA LYS A 742 -12.24 -26.60 14.92
C LYS A 742 -13.24 -25.49 15.28
N PHE A 743 -13.17 -25.04 16.52
CA PHE A 743 -13.99 -23.94 17.03
C PHE A 743 -13.12 -22.68 17.18
N TYR A 744 -13.70 -21.52 16.86
CA TYR A 744 -13.06 -20.21 16.97
C TYR A 744 -13.93 -19.29 17.83
N ALA A 745 -13.35 -18.61 18.82
CA ALA A 745 -14.02 -17.58 19.60
C ALA A 745 -13.57 -16.18 19.16
N PHE A 746 -14.51 -15.25 19.03
CA PHE A 746 -14.25 -13.87 18.58
C PHE A 746 -14.60 -12.89 19.69
N ASN A 747 -13.59 -12.17 20.19
CA ASN A 747 -13.75 -11.24 21.29
C ASN A 747 -13.84 -9.79 20.79
N ARG A 748 -14.87 -9.05 21.25
CA ARG A 748 -15.05 -7.60 21.01
C ARG A 748 -14.10 -6.70 21.80
N THR A 749 -13.36 -7.23 22.77
CA THR A 749 -12.66 -6.45 23.80
C THR A 749 -11.15 -6.75 23.89
N SER A 750 -10.58 -7.55 23.00
CA SER A 750 -9.16 -7.93 23.05
C SER A 750 -8.16 -6.78 22.81
N SER A 751 -8.56 -5.69 22.13
CA SER A 751 -7.75 -4.45 22.10
C SER A 751 -7.75 -3.70 23.45
N LEU A 752 -8.74 -3.94 24.31
CA LEU A 752 -8.86 -3.27 25.62
C LEU A 752 -8.05 -3.98 26.72
N SER A 753 -7.68 -5.26 26.56
CA SER A 753 -6.80 -5.96 27.51
C SER A 753 -5.40 -5.34 27.59
N GLU A 754 -4.89 -4.76 26.51
CA GLU A 754 -3.62 -4.03 26.48
C GLU A 754 -3.74 -2.56 26.96
N THR A 755 -4.91 -2.11 27.44
CA THR A 755 -5.09 -0.71 27.88
C THR A 755 -4.66 -0.47 29.32
N SER A 756 -3.85 0.58 29.52
CA SER A 756 -3.45 1.11 30.83
C SER A 756 -4.07 2.50 31.05
N PRO A 757 -5.33 2.57 31.47
CA PRO A 757 -5.97 3.85 31.75
C PRO A 757 -5.30 4.53 32.96
N LEU A 758 -5.31 5.85 32.96
CA LEU A 758 -4.93 6.63 34.13
C LEU A 758 -6.01 6.46 35.21
N THR A 759 -5.57 6.28 36.45
CA THR A 759 -6.46 6.35 37.61
C THR A 759 -7.02 7.77 37.72
N VAL A 760 -8.29 7.90 38.10
CA VAL A 760 -8.96 9.19 38.35
C VAL A 760 -9.78 9.11 39.63
N SER A 761 -9.98 10.25 40.31
CA SER A 761 -10.86 10.37 41.49
C SER A 761 -10.58 9.35 42.61
N LYS A 762 -9.30 9.10 42.92
CA LYS A 762 -8.84 8.10 43.91
C LYS A 762 -7.75 8.67 44.81
N THR A 763 -7.65 8.17 46.03
CA THR A 763 -6.50 8.42 46.91
C THR A 763 -5.61 7.18 46.94
N LEU A 764 -4.29 7.36 46.83
CA LEU A 764 -3.29 6.28 46.90
C LEU A 764 -2.04 6.73 47.66
N VAL A 765 -1.28 5.78 48.20
CA VAL A 765 0.02 6.05 48.86
C VAL A 765 1.17 5.76 47.89
N TYR A 766 2.03 6.76 47.68
CA TYR A 766 3.27 6.64 46.91
C TYR A 766 4.43 7.27 47.70
N ASN A 767 5.59 6.61 47.75
CA ASN A 767 6.77 7.07 48.50
C ASN A 767 6.47 7.56 49.95
N LYS A 768 5.59 6.83 50.67
CA LYS A 768 5.12 7.13 52.05
C LYS A 768 4.29 8.42 52.20
N LYS A 769 3.88 9.04 51.11
CA LYS A 769 2.98 10.21 51.06
C LYS A 769 1.65 9.81 50.43
N ALA A 770 0.57 10.44 50.86
CA ALA A 770 -0.73 10.25 50.22
C ALA A 770 -0.89 11.24 49.05
N TYR A 771 -1.50 10.77 47.96
CA TYR A 771 -1.82 11.58 46.79
C TYR A 771 -3.31 11.47 46.49
N LEU A 772 -3.95 12.62 46.28
CA LEU A 772 -5.30 12.70 45.71
C LEU A 772 -5.16 12.85 44.20
N ILE A 773 -5.78 11.94 43.46
CA ILE A 773 -5.78 11.92 41.99
C ILE A 773 -7.10 12.52 41.51
N ASP A 774 -7.04 13.59 40.72
CA ASP A 774 -8.22 14.33 40.25
C ASP A 774 -8.97 13.63 39.09
N ASP A 775 -9.93 14.32 38.48
CA ASP A 775 -10.70 13.84 37.32
C ASP A 775 -9.89 13.85 36.01
N LYS A 776 -8.72 14.50 36.01
CA LYS A 776 -7.74 14.58 34.91
C LYS A 776 -6.53 13.68 35.16
N GLY A 777 -6.61 12.80 36.15
CA GLY A 777 -5.56 11.84 36.51
C GLY A 777 -4.33 12.44 37.20
N VAL A 778 -4.34 13.75 37.51
CA VAL A 778 -3.20 14.44 38.12
C VAL A 778 -3.19 14.14 39.61
N ALA A 779 -2.09 13.55 40.07
CA ALA A 779 -1.85 13.21 41.45
C ALA A 779 -1.20 14.38 42.21
N THR A 780 -1.93 14.96 43.16
CA THR A 780 -1.45 16.03 44.04
C THR A 780 -1.22 15.48 45.45
N GLU A 781 -0.08 15.79 46.06
CA GLU A 781 0.21 15.39 47.45
C GLU A 781 -0.86 15.95 48.39
N THR A 782 -1.42 15.08 49.24
CA THR A 782 -2.51 15.43 50.16
C THR A 782 -2.21 14.93 51.57
N LYS A 783 -2.81 15.59 52.56
CA LYS A 783 -2.62 15.26 53.98
C LYS A 783 -3.79 14.42 54.49
N LEU A 784 -3.60 13.11 54.56
CA LEU A 784 -4.48 12.22 55.32
C LEU A 784 -4.17 12.33 56.81
N THR A 785 -5.19 12.31 57.67
CA THR A 785 -5.01 12.25 59.12
C THR A 785 -5.99 11.26 59.76
N ASN A 786 -5.50 10.51 60.75
CA ASN A 786 -6.24 9.47 61.49
C ASN A 786 -7.00 8.47 60.57
N ARG A 787 -6.34 8.01 59.50
CA ARG A 787 -6.94 7.17 58.46
C ARG A 787 -5.95 6.12 57.94
N PHE A 788 -6.50 4.95 57.60
CA PHE A 788 -5.83 3.93 56.81
C PHE A 788 -5.93 4.23 55.30
N GLU A 789 -4.83 4.04 54.58
CA GLU A 789 -4.77 4.08 53.11
C GLU A 789 -3.70 3.09 52.63
N HIS A 790 -3.72 2.66 51.36
CA HIS A 790 -2.77 1.66 50.86
C HIS A 790 -1.95 2.11 49.64
N ASP A 791 -0.80 1.47 49.43
CA ASP A 791 -0.04 1.54 48.17
C ASP A 791 -0.55 0.50 47.14
N ASP A 792 -0.02 0.53 45.93
CA ASP A 792 -0.47 -0.34 44.82
C ASP A 792 -0.18 -1.83 45.04
N ALA A 793 0.78 -2.13 45.92
CA ALA A 793 1.09 -3.48 46.37
C ALA A 793 0.22 -3.91 47.57
N TRP A 794 -0.88 -3.18 47.85
CA TRP A 794 -1.81 -3.38 48.95
C TRP A 794 -1.15 -3.37 50.34
N ASN A 795 0.00 -2.71 50.49
CA ASN A 795 0.55 -2.45 51.82
C ASN A 795 -0.26 -1.31 52.44
N TRP A 796 -0.86 -1.59 53.59
CA TRP A 796 -1.65 -0.63 54.34
C TRP A 796 -0.75 0.24 55.21
N TYR A 797 -1.04 1.54 55.24
CA TYR A 797 -0.42 2.53 56.09
C TYR A 797 -1.49 3.16 56.97
N TYR A 798 -1.12 3.62 58.16
CA TYR A 798 -1.98 4.49 58.97
C TYR A 798 -1.29 5.84 59.14
N PHE A 799 -1.99 6.90 58.79
CA PHE A 799 -1.51 8.27 58.96
C PHE A 799 -2.03 8.84 60.28
N ASP A 800 -1.12 9.35 61.11
CA ASP A 800 -1.45 9.97 62.40
C ASP A 800 -2.13 11.34 62.25
N ASN A 801 -2.34 12.04 63.36
CA ASN A 801 -2.89 13.40 63.39
C ASN A 801 -1.97 14.46 62.75
N GLU A 802 -0.67 14.18 62.65
CA GLU A 802 0.32 15.03 61.99
C GLU A 802 0.44 14.72 60.49
N GLY A 803 -0.23 13.67 60.01
CA GLY A 803 -0.25 13.20 58.63
C GLY A 803 0.99 12.40 58.23
N LYS A 804 1.64 11.77 59.20
CA LYS A 804 2.82 10.93 59.01
C LYS A 804 2.42 9.45 59.14
N ALA A 805 3.01 8.60 58.29
CA ALA A 805 2.83 7.16 58.41
C ALA A 805 3.48 6.64 59.71
N VAL A 806 2.71 5.96 60.55
CA VAL A 806 3.19 5.42 61.84
C VAL A 806 4.08 4.19 61.65
N THR A 807 4.95 3.91 62.61
CA THR A 807 5.90 2.77 62.60
C THR A 807 6.02 2.15 63.98
N GLY A 808 6.13 0.83 64.07
CA GLY A 808 6.15 0.06 65.32
C GLY A 808 4.77 -0.43 65.75
N LEU A 809 4.64 -0.80 67.03
CA LEU A 809 3.37 -1.22 67.63
C LEU A 809 2.49 0.00 67.94
N HIS A 810 1.27 0.01 67.43
CA HIS A 810 0.26 1.03 67.72
C HIS A 810 -1.08 0.37 68.06
N SER A 811 -1.78 0.93 69.05
CA SER A 811 -3.19 0.60 69.32
C SER A 811 -4.07 1.61 68.60
N ILE A 812 -4.84 1.15 67.62
CA ILE A 812 -5.78 1.96 66.83
C ILE A 812 -7.15 1.30 66.98
N ASP A 813 -8.16 2.06 67.41
CA ASP A 813 -9.52 1.58 67.73
C ASP A 813 -9.56 0.34 68.64
N ASN A 814 -8.66 0.31 69.65
CA ASN A 814 -8.43 -0.82 70.58
C ASN A 814 -7.89 -2.11 69.94
N VAL A 815 -7.40 -2.05 68.70
CA VAL A 815 -6.71 -3.16 68.04
C VAL A 815 -5.20 -2.89 68.04
N THR A 816 -4.42 -3.80 68.60
CA THR A 816 -2.95 -3.75 68.50
C THR A 816 -2.53 -4.15 67.09
N LEU A 817 -1.94 -3.21 66.37
CA LEU A 817 -1.40 -3.36 65.03
C LEU A 817 0.11 -3.11 65.04
N TYR A 818 0.82 -3.69 64.09
CA TYR A 818 2.24 -3.39 63.86
C TYR A 818 2.45 -2.84 62.46
N PHE A 819 3.24 -1.78 62.36
CA PHE A 819 3.72 -1.22 61.11
C PHE A 819 5.25 -1.37 61.10
N ASP A 820 5.83 -1.85 60.01
CA ASP A 820 7.29 -1.98 59.94
C ASP A 820 8.00 -0.62 59.83
N LYS A 821 9.33 -0.63 59.79
CA LYS A 821 10.16 0.59 59.68
C LYS A 821 9.86 1.45 58.44
N GLU A 822 9.18 0.90 57.43
CA GLU A 822 8.77 1.65 56.24
C GLU A 822 7.33 2.20 56.33
N GLY A 823 6.62 1.89 57.42
CA GLY A 823 5.24 2.29 57.68
C GLY A 823 4.19 1.27 57.25
N LYS A 824 4.59 0.09 56.77
CA LYS A 824 3.68 -0.92 56.20
C LYS A 824 3.11 -1.83 57.30
N GLN A 825 1.79 -1.90 57.37
CA GLN A 825 1.07 -2.76 58.31
C GLN A 825 1.44 -4.24 58.08
N ALA A 826 1.84 -4.94 59.15
CA ALA A 826 1.96 -6.39 59.11
C ALA A 826 0.57 -7.03 59.06
N LYS A 827 0.32 -7.81 58.01
CA LYS A 827 -0.90 -8.60 57.86
C LYS A 827 -0.53 -10.02 57.40
N GLY A 828 -1.14 -11.02 58.03
CA GLY A 828 -1.01 -12.43 57.68
C GLY A 828 0.37 -13.05 57.92
N ARG A 829 1.27 -12.38 58.63
CA ARG A 829 2.69 -12.74 58.78
C ARG A 829 3.13 -12.81 60.23
N LEU A 830 4.13 -13.64 60.49
CA LEU A 830 4.91 -13.63 61.72
C LEU A 830 5.91 -12.47 61.67
N VAL A 831 6.10 -11.76 62.79
CA VAL A 831 7.03 -10.64 62.92
C VAL A 831 7.78 -10.77 64.24
N GLU A 832 9.10 -10.66 64.19
CA GLU A 832 9.94 -10.59 65.38
C GLU A 832 10.05 -9.13 65.86
N ILE A 833 9.73 -8.91 67.13
CA ILE A 833 9.77 -7.61 67.82
C ILE A 833 10.49 -7.85 69.14
N ASP A 834 11.60 -7.15 69.36
CA ASP A 834 12.42 -7.22 70.58
C ASP A 834 12.81 -8.66 71.02
N GLY A 835 13.16 -9.51 70.06
CA GLY A 835 13.55 -10.91 70.29
C GLY A 835 12.39 -11.88 70.52
N GLN A 836 11.14 -11.42 70.31
CA GLN A 836 9.93 -12.23 70.47
C GLN A 836 9.10 -12.24 69.18
N THR A 837 8.71 -13.43 68.73
CA THR A 837 7.91 -13.59 67.50
C THR A 837 6.41 -13.48 67.82
N HIS A 838 5.70 -12.62 67.07
CA HIS A 838 4.26 -12.39 67.16
C HIS A 838 3.59 -12.68 65.81
N TYR A 839 2.28 -12.94 65.80
CA TYR A 839 1.49 -13.06 64.56
C TYR A 839 0.49 -11.93 64.42
N PHE A 840 0.39 -11.38 63.20
CA PHE A 840 -0.61 -10.38 62.83
C PHE A 840 -1.58 -10.97 61.82
N ASP A 841 -2.88 -10.81 62.10
CA ASP A 841 -4.01 -11.34 61.34
C ASP A 841 -3.95 -11.02 59.84
N ARG A 842 -4.43 -11.94 58.99
CA ARG A 842 -4.40 -11.75 57.53
C ARG A 842 -5.29 -10.60 57.05
N ASP A 843 -6.48 -10.47 57.63
CA ASP A 843 -7.53 -9.63 57.05
C ASP A 843 -7.60 -8.28 57.76
N SER A 844 -7.44 -8.27 59.09
CA SER A 844 -7.46 -7.08 59.94
C SER A 844 -6.07 -6.52 60.28
N GLY A 845 -5.02 -7.34 60.26
CA GLY A 845 -3.70 -6.98 60.79
C GLY A 845 -3.62 -6.95 62.33
N ALA A 846 -4.66 -7.39 63.04
CA ALA A 846 -4.69 -7.48 64.50
C ALA A 846 -3.65 -8.48 65.04
N MET A 847 -2.92 -8.11 66.08
CA MET A 847 -2.03 -9.04 66.80
C MET A 847 -2.86 -10.16 67.44
N TRP A 848 -2.52 -11.42 67.16
CA TRP A 848 -3.17 -12.58 67.79
C TRP A 848 -2.53 -12.90 69.15
N THR A 849 -3.37 -13.29 70.12
CA THR A 849 -2.96 -13.83 71.43
C THR A 849 -3.84 -15.02 71.79
N ASN A 850 -3.37 -15.92 72.67
CA ASN A 850 -4.08 -17.11 73.15
C ASN A 850 -4.70 -17.96 72.03
N ARG A 851 -3.94 -18.23 70.97
CA ARG A 851 -4.41 -18.92 69.75
C ARG A 851 -3.41 -19.95 69.27
N THR A 852 -3.90 -20.84 68.41
CA THR A 852 -3.04 -21.73 67.62
C THR A 852 -3.17 -21.32 66.15
N LEU A 853 -2.04 -21.22 65.47
CA LEU A 853 -1.95 -20.80 64.08
C LEU A 853 -1.34 -21.96 63.27
N GLU A 854 -1.90 -22.25 62.10
CA GLU A 854 -1.34 -23.24 61.18
C GLU A 854 -1.02 -22.54 59.86
N LEU A 855 0.28 -22.43 59.53
CA LEU A 855 0.79 -21.85 58.28
C LEU A 855 1.69 -22.88 57.60
N ASN A 856 1.47 -23.14 56.32
CA ASN A 856 2.28 -24.07 55.51
C ASN A 856 2.50 -25.46 56.15
N GLY A 857 1.53 -25.96 56.92
CA GLY A 857 1.60 -27.25 57.64
C GLY A 857 2.43 -27.24 58.95
N ILE A 858 2.96 -26.08 59.33
CA ILE A 858 3.61 -25.83 60.62
C ILE A 858 2.57 -25.28 61.60
N ARG A 859 2.49 -25.89 62.78
CA ARG A 859 1.61 -25.44 63.87
C ARG A 859 2.40 -24.60 64.86
N TYR A 860 1.96 -23.37 65.03
CA TYR A 860 2.49 -22.37 65.92
C TYR A 860 1.55 -22.19 67.12
N ILE A 861 2.10 -22.23 68.33
CA ILE A 861 1.34 -21.95 69.56
C ILE A 861 1.63 -20.50 69.96
N ILE A 862 0.58 -19.69 70.10
CA ILE A 862 0.64 -18.27 70.45
C ILE A 862 0.11 -18.08 71.87
N ASP A 863 0.97 -17.61 72.78
CA ASP A 863 0.63 -17.43 74.20
C ASP A 863 -0.27 -16.20 74.47
N GLN A 864 -0.56 -15.96 75.75
CA GLN A 864 -1.38 -14.83 76.21
C GLN A 864 -0.79 -13.44 75.93
N ASN A 865 0.53 -13.35 75.74
CA ASN A 865 1.26 -12.12 75.43
C ASN A 865 1.44 -11.93 73.91
N GLY A 866 1.18 -12.97 73.11
CA GLY A 866 1.36 -12.98 71.66
C GLY A 866 2.60 -13.73 71.18
N TYR A 867 3.35 -14.38 72.07
CA TYR A 867 4.61 -15.04 71.76
C TYR A 867 4.43 -16.41 71.11
N VAL A 868 5.19 -16.66 70.04
CA VAL A 868 5.06 -17.81 69.15
C VAL A 868 6.13 -18.88 69.42
N THR A 869 5.73 -20.16 69.50
CA THR A 869 6.63 -21.33 69.61
C THR A 869 6.35 -22.41 68.56
N MET A 870 7.38 -23.22 68.20
CA MET A 870 7.39 -24.16 67.06
C MET A 870 7.80 -25.59 67.46
N ASN A 871 7.32 -26.62 66.74
CA ASN A 871 7.65 -28.03 66.98
C ASN A 871 7.55 -28.90 65.70
N LYS A 872 8.58 -29.71 65.37
CA LYS A 872 8.58 -30.99 64.57
C LYS A 872 10.01 -31.40 64.10
N PRO A 873 10.62 -32.49 64.61
CA PRO A 873 11.83 -33.09 64.05
C PRO A 873 11.54 -34.08 62.89
N GLY A 874 12.57 -34.52 62.17
CA GLY A 874 12.49 -35.64 61.20
C GLY A 874 11.96 -35.27 59.80
N GLN A 875 12.01 -34.00 59.41
CA GLN A 875 11.43 -33.51 58.15
C GLN A 875 12.27 -32.43 57.46
N PHE A 876 12.08 -32.30 56.15
CA PHE A 876 12.43 -31.08 55.43
C PHE A 876 11.52 -29.94 55.88
N ILE A 877 12.11 -28.76 56.09
CA ILE A 877 11.43 -27.50 56.38
C ILE A 877 11.85 -26.46 55.35
N GLN A 878 11.00 -25.48 55.09
CA GLN A 878 11.30 -24.37 54.19
C GLN A 878 11.21 -23.06 54.99
N ASP A 879 12.20 -22.18 54.83
CA ASP A 879 12.20 -20.86 55.46
C ASP A 879 11.37 -19.83 54.65
N LYS A 880 11.26 -18.61 55.19
CA LYS A 880 10.48 -17.52 54.58
C LYS A 880 11.02 -17.02 53.23
N ASP A 881 12.29 -17.29 52.93
CA ASP A 881 12.97 -16.87 51.71
C ASP A 881 12.93 -17.98 50.65
N GLY A 882 12.28 -19.10 50.96
CA GLY A 882 12.11 -20.26 50.09
C GLY A 882 13.23 -21.29 50.20
N ASP A 883 14.25 -21.04 51.04
CA ASP A 883 15.36 -21.97 51.23
C ASP A 883 14.93 -23.18 52.07
N TRP A 884 15.35 -24.36 51.65
CA TRP A 884 15.03 -25.62 52.31
C TRP A 884 16.12 -26.00 53.30
N ALA A 885 15.75 -26.61 54.43
CA ALA A 885 16.66 -27.22 55.38
C ALA A 885 16.10 -28.57 55.83
N TYR A 886 16.92 -29.45 56.39
CA TYR A 886 16.47 -30.72 56.95
C TYR A 886 16.77 -30.80 58.45
N ILE A 887 15.73 -31.03 59.26
CA ILE A 887 15.88 -31.25 60.69
C ILE A 887 16.05 -32.75 60.93
N LYS A 888 17.25 -33.14 61.33
CA LYS A 888 17.59 -34.52 61.72
C LYS A 888 16.70 -34.97 62.90
N GLU A 889 16.57 -36.28 63.08
CA GLU A 889 15.84 -36.89 64.19
C GLU A 889 16.29 -36.41 65.59
N ASN A 890 17.56 -36.00 65.72
CA ASN A 890 18.11 -35.44 66.97
C ASN A 890 17.85 -33.93 67.15
N GLY A 891 17.01 -33.31 66.32
CA GLY A 891 16.66 -31.89 66.37
C GLY A 891 17.71 -30.93 65.77
N GLN A 892 18.83 -31.43 65.25
CA GLN A 892 19.87 -30.60 64.62
C GLN A 892 19.62 -30.38 63.13
N VAL A 893 20.05 -29.24 62.58
CA VAL A 893 20.00 -28.97 61.14
C VAL A 893 21.06 -29.81 60.40
N ALA A 894 20.70 -30.29 59.21
CA ALA A 894 21.59 -30.93 58.24
C ALA A 894 22.62 -29.97 57.65
N THR A 895 23.88 -30.40 57.55
CA THR A 895 25.00 -29.65 56.94
C THR A 895 25.88 -30.63 56.16
N GLY A 896 26.55 -30.15 55.11
CA GLY A 896 27.36 -30.97 54.20
C GLY A 896 26.55 -31.90 53.30
N LEU A 897 27.22 -32.88 52.68
CA LEU A 897 26.57 -33.93 51.90
C LEU A 897 25.84 -34.91 52.85
N GLN A 898 24.56 -35.15 52.59
CA GLN A 898 23.70 -36.02 53.41
C GLN A 898 22.94 -37.02 52.53
N ILE A 899 22.70 -38.22 53.07
CA ILE A 899 21.86 -39.23 52.43
C ILE A 899 20.53 -39.26 53.18
N ILE A 900 19.46 -38.85 52.53
CA ILE A 900 18.11 -38.82 53.10
C ILE A 900 17.21 -39.58 52.12
N ASN A 901 16.42 -40.55 52.59
CA ASN A 901 15.54 -41.37 51.76
C ASN A 901 16.23 -41.93 50.48
N HIS A 902 17.46 -42.42 50.63
CA HIS A 902 18.32 -42.99 49.56
C HIS A 902 18.78 -41.99 48.48
N GLN A 903 18.48 -40.69 48.62
CA GLN A 903 18.96 -39.63 47.73
C GLN A 903 20.07 -38.82 48.41
N LYS A 904 21.04 -38.35 47.62
CA LYS A 904 22.12 -37.48 48.09
C LYS A 904 21.69 -36.02 47.96
N TYR A 905 21.78 -35.28 49.05
CA TYR A 905 21.52 -33.84 49.13
C TYR A 905 22.77 -33.14 49.65
N TYR A 906 22.95 -31.86 49.34
CA TYR A 906 23.98 -31.03 49.96
C TYR A 906 23.32 -29.87 50.71
N PHE A 907 23.77 -29.64 51.93
CA PHE A 907 23.40 -28.49 52.74
C PHE A 907 24.66 -27.67 53.02
N ASP A 908 24.59 -26.36 52.94
CA ASP A 908 25.72 -25.49 53.25
C ASP A 908 26.02 -25.46 54.78
N PRO A 909 27.09 -24.78 55.25
CA PRO A 909 27.41 -24.70 56.68
C PRO A 909 26.34 -24.01 57.55
N THR A 910 25.41 -23.25 56.96
CA THR A 910 24.25 -22.65 57.66
C THR A 910 23.04 -23.58 57.70
N GLY A 911 23.08 -24.66 56.92
CA GLY A 911 22.05 -25.69 56.85
C GLY A 911 21.06 -25.52 55.69
N LYS A 912 21.33 -24.62 54.75
CA LYS A 912 20.49 -24.40 53.56
C LYS A 912 20.82 -25.39 52.46
N GLN A 913 19.79 -26.04 51.93
CA GLN A 913 19.88 -27.05 50.87
C GLN A 913 20.30 -26.41 49.55
N ALA A 914 21.22 -27.06 48.83
CA ALA A 914 21.50 -26.72 47.45
C ALA A 914 20.38 -27.23 46.53
N LYS A 915 19.73 -26.31 45.82
CA LYS A 915 18.73 -26.58 44.79
C LYS A 915 19.02 -25.73 43.55
N GLY A 916 18.77 -26.28 42.37
CA GLY A 916 18.88 -25.59 41.07
C GLY A 916 20.28 -25.08 40.70
N LYS A 917 21.34 -25.51 41.41
CA LYS A 917 22.68 -24.92 41.28
C LYS A 917 23.79 -25.95 41.16
N ARG A 918 24.83 -25.56 40.42
CA ARG A 918 26.09 -26.30 40.28
C ARG A 918 27.07 -25.87 41.39
N LEU A 919 27.69 -26.82 42.08
CA LEU A 919 28.69 -26.58 43.11
C LEU A 919 30.01 -27.27 42.76
N LEU A 920 31.13 -26.63 43.12
CA LEU A 920 32.47 -27.21 43.06
C LEU A 920 32.82 -27.76 44.44
N LEU A 921 32.92 -29.07 44.58
CA LEU A 921 33.25 -29.77 45.84
C LEU A 921 34.45 -30.69 45.56
N ASP A 922 35.51 -30.59 46.37
CA ASP A 922 36.75 -31.38 46.24
C ASP A 922 37.33 -31.41 44.81
N GLY A 923 37.26 -30.28 44.10
CA GLY A 923 37.74 -30.13 42.72
C GLY A 923 36.83 -30.70 41.63
N LYS A 924 35.67 -31.26 41.98
CA LYS A 924 34.66 -31.81 41.06
C LYS A 924 33.37 -30.98 41.07
N TYR A 925 32.74 -30.83 39.91
CA TYR A 925 31.45 -30.15 39.79
C TYR A 925 30.29 -31.13 40.01
N TYR A 926 29.30 -30.75 40.80
CA TYR A 926 28.06 -31.49 41.06
C TYR A 926 26.87 -30.57 40.81
N PHE A 927 25.72 -31.11 40.40
CA PHE A 927 24.48 -30.35 40.23
C PHE A 927 23.37 -30.93 41.09
N PHE A 928 22.56 -30.04 41.68
CA PHE A 928 21.45 -30.39 42.55
C PHE A 928 20.14 -29.91 41.92
N ASP A 929 19.18 -30.81 41.82
CA ASP A 929 17.88 -30.63 41.18
C ASP A 929 17.14 -29.38 41.70
N GLU A 930 16.45 -28.65 40.81
CA GLU A 930 15.74 -27.43 41.17
C GLU A 930 14.49 -27.72 42.01
N ASP A 931 13.71 -28.72 41.62
CA ASP A 931 12.46 -29.06 42.31
C ASP A 931 12.73 -29.80 43.64
N THR A 932 13.66 -30.76 43.64
CA THR A 932 13.89 -31.67 44.78
C THR A 932 15.18 -31.42 45.58
N GLY A 933 16.17 -30.75 45.00
CA GLY A 933 17.52 -30.60 45.58
C GLY A 933 18.38 -31.87 45.54
N ALA A 934 17.90 -32.96 44.95
CA ALA A 934 18.66 -34.20 44.84
C ALA A 934 19.85 -34.05 43.88
N MET A 935 21.00 -34.60 44.24
CA MET A 935 22.19 -34.58 43.40
C MET A 935 21.98 -35.41 42.13
N PHE A 936 22.36 -34.87 40.97
CA PHE A 936 22.29 -35.59 39.70
C PHE A 936 23.34 -36.71 39.68
N VAL A 937 22.91 -37.92 39.28
CA VAL A 937 23.74 -39.12 39.14
C VAL A 937 23.25 -39.87 37.90
N ASN A 938 24.17 -40.25 37.02
CA ASN A 938 23.88 -40.88 35.71
C ASN A 938 22.75 -40.17 34.94
N LYS A 939 22.77 -38.83 34.93
CA LYS A 939 21.67 -37.98 34.45
C LYS A 939 22.19 -36.82 33.60
N PHE A 940 21.53 -36.57 32.46
CA PHE A 940 21.71 -35.35 31.68
C PHE A 940 20.99 -34.17 32.35
N HIS A 941 21.63 -33.01 32.31
CA HIS A 941 21.03 -31.73 32.66
C HIS A 941 20.92 -30.87 31.39
N GLU A 942 19.71 -30.40 31.10
CA GLU A 942 19.39 -29.57 29.93
C GLU A 942 19.20 -28.11 30.38
N THR A 943 19.78 -27.16 29.66
CA THR A 943 19.66 -25.72 29.92
C THR A 943 19.52 -24.92 28.63
N GLY A 944 18.88 -23.74 28.70
CA GLY A 944 18.59 -22.90 27.53
C GLY A 944 17.26 -23.22 26.85
N ASP A 945 16.84 -22.32 25.96
CA ASP A 945 15.53 -22.33 25.34
C ASP A 945 15.42 -23.39 24.22
N TYR A 946 14.22 -23.59 23.66
CA TYR A 946 13.94 -24.64 22.68
C TYR A 946 14.95 -24.69 21.50
N PHE A 947 15.44 -23.53 21.05
CA PHE A 947 16.40 -23.39 19.96
C PHE A 947 17.88 -23.43 20.39
N SER A 948 18.19 -23.29 21.68
CA SER A 948 19.55 -23.11 22.21
C SER A 948 19.98 -24.16 23.25
N LYS A 949 19.18 -25.23 23.42
CA LYS A 949 19.38 -26.33 24.38
C LYS A 949 20.82 -26.84 24.45
N LYS A 950 21.44 -26.68 25.62
CA LYS A 950 22.76 -27.20 25.99
C LYS A 950 22.61 -28.34 26.98
N TYR A 951 23.51 -29.32 26.87
CA TYR A 951 23.45 -30.55 27.66
C TYR A 951 24.74 -30.74 28.44
N THR A 952 24.66 -30.96 29.75
CA THR A 952 25.77 -31.47 30.56
C THR A 952 25.39 -32.85 31.12
N TYR A 953 26.36 -33.63 31.59
CA TYR A 953 26.11 -34.98 32.14
C TYR A 953 26.87 -35.19 33.44
N PHE A 954 26.22 -35.85 34.39
CA PHE A 954 26.77 -36.19 35.70
C PHE A 954 26.86 -37.71 35.83
N GLY A 955 28.06 -38.21 36.16
CA GLY A 955 28.37 -39.64 36.21
C GLY A 955 27.83 -40.36 37.45
N GLU A 956 28.31 -41.58 37.69
CA GLU A 956 27.84 -42.46 38.78
C GLU A 956 28.20 -41.93 40.17
N ASP A 957 29.34 -41.23 40.30
CA ASP A 957 29.70 -40.53 41.54
C ASP A 957 28.95 -39.19 41.71
N GLY A 958 28.23 -38.75 40.68
CA GLY A 958 27.52 -37.48 40.58
C GLY A 958 28.34 -36.32 40.04
N SER A 959 29.61 -36.54 39.67
CA SER A 959 30.46 -35.48 39.14
C SER A 959 30.24 -35.22 37.65
N GLN A 960 30.37 -33.96 37.24
CA GLN A 960 30.21 -33.51 35.86
C GLN A 960 31.32 -34.12 34.98
N ILE A 961 30.92 -34.67 33.85
CA ILE A 961 31.84 -35.26 32.87
C ILE A 961 32.32 -34.19 31.88
N PHE A 962 33.62 -34.25 31.55
CA PHE A 962 34.30 -33.41 30.58
C PHE A 962 35.10 -34.30 29.60
N GLY A 963 35.30 -33.85 28.37
CA GLY A 963 36.01 -34.61 27.34
C GLY A 963 35.23 -35.81 26.81
N TRP A 964 35.95 -36.87 26.42
CA TRP A 964 35.38 -38.09 25.86
C TRP A 964 34.65 -38.93 26.92
N ALA A 965 33.45 -39.39 26.59
CA ALA A 965 32.69 -40.32 27.43
C ALA A 965 31.95 -41.37 26.59
N THR A 966 31.58 -42.48 27.23
CA THR A 966 30.69 -43.49 26.67
C THR A 966 29.44 -43.58 27.54
N ILE A 967 28.29 -43.23 26.99
CA ILE A 967 26.98 -43.21 27.68
C ILE A 967 26.02 -44.06 26.84
N ASP A 968 25.36 -45.04 27.46
CA ASP A 968 24.47 -46.01 26.79
C ASP A 968 25.09 -46.66 25.53
N GLY A 969 26.39 -46.97 25.60
CA GLY A 969 27.16 -47.54 24.49
C GLY A 969 27.56 -46.56 23.38
N LYS A 970 27.14 -45.28 23.46
CA LYS A 970 27.46 -44.24 22.48
C LYS A 970 28.66 -43.43 22.94
N ARG A 971 29.66 -43.25 22.05
CA ARG A 971 30.75 -42.27 22.28
C ARG A 971 30.22 -40.85 22.08
N VAL A 972 30.49 -39.99 23.05
CA VAL A 972 30.10 -38.58 23.08
C VAL A 972 31.28 -37.71 23.53
N TYR A 973 31.21 -36.40 23.31
CA TYR A 973 32.22 -35.45 23.77
C TYR A 973 31.60 -34.24 24.45
N PHE A 974 32.15 -33.85 25.60
CA PHE A 974 31.84 -32.64 26.33
C PHE A 974 33.05 -31.70 26.26
N LYS A 975 32.81 -30.44 25.88
CA LYS A 975 33.88 -29.43 25.76
C LYS A 975 34.40 -29.01 27.15
N GLU A 976 35.42 -28.15 27.17
CA GLU A 976 35.98 -27.56 28.40
C GLU A 976 34.96 -26.74 29.21
N ASP A 977 33.95 -26.15 28.54
CA ASP A 977 32.81 -25.50 29.19
C ASP A 977 31.81 -26.50 29.83
N GLY A 978 32.02 -27.80 29.62
CA GLY A 978 31.22 -28.89 30.16
C GLY A 978 29.96 -29.22 29.36
N TYR A 979 29.71 -28.54 28.23
CA TYR A 979 28.56 -28.82 27.36
C TYR A 979 28.90 -29.85 26.28
N GLN A 980 27.95 -30.75 26.02
CA GLN A 980 28.03 -31.77 24.98
C GLN A 980 28.02 -31.14 23.58
N VAL A 981 28.87 -31.64 22.68
CA VAL A 981 28.79 -31.32 21.24
C VAL A 981 27.65 -32.10 20.61
N ARG A 982 26.75 -31.43 19.88
CA ARG A 982 25.56 -32.04 19.24
C ARG A 982 25.22 -31.32 17.94
N ASN A 983 24.88 -32.08 16.90
CA ASN A 983 24.58 -31.58 15.55
C ASN A 983 25.64 -30.61 15.00
N ASP A 984 26.92 -30.82 15.32
CA ASP A 984 28.00 -29.88 15.06
C ASP A 984 29.34 -30.58 14.82
N ARG A 985 30.26 -29.90 14.13
CA ARG A 985 31.64 -30.35 13.92
C ARG A 985 32.54 -29.77 15.01
N HIS A 986 33.37 -30.61 15.61
CA HIS A 986 34.35 -30.18 16.60
C HIS A 986 35.71 -30.83 16.35
N LYS A 987 36.77 -30.01 16.42
CA LYS A 987 38.14 -30.47 16.27
C LYS A 987 38.70 -30.85 17.64
N ILE A 988 39.19 -32.10 17.76
CA ILE A 988 39.70 -32.67 19.01
C ILE A 988 41.09 -33.23 18.73
N GLY A 989 42.13 -32.53 19.20
CA GLY A 989 43.50 -32.77 18.76
C GLY A 989 43.68 -32.44 17.28
N ASP A 990 44.32 -33.33 16.53
CA ASP A 990 44.61 -33.11 15.10
C ASP A 990 43.41 -33.38 14.17
N PHE A 991 42.34 -34.01 14.67
CA PHE A 991 41.23 -34.51 13.85
C PHE A 991 39.92 -33.75 14.08
N ASP A 992 39.17 -33.52 13.00
CA ASP A 992 37.79 -33.06 13.03
C ASP A 992 36.82 -34.25 13.19
N TYR A 993 35.81 -34.09 14.04
CA TYR A 993 34.73 -35.06 14.29
C TYR A 993 33.37 -34.39 14.08
N PHE A 994 32.35 -35.15 13.66
CA PHE A 994 30.95 -34.68 13.67
C PHE A 994 30.15 -35.42 14.74
N PHE A 995 29.33 -34.70 15.50
CA PHE A 995 28.41 -35.27 16.49
C PHE A 995 26.98 -35.08 16.00
N LYS A 996 26.20 -36.16 16.00
CA LYS A 996 24.82 -36.18 15.49
C LYS A 996 23.87 -35.43 16.42
N LYS A 997 22.61 -35.28 16.02
CA LYS A 997 21.56 -34.60 16.83
C LYS A 997 21.33 -35.23 18.20
N ASP A 998 21.59 -36.54 18.34
CA ASP A 998 21.53 -37.25 19.63
C ASP A 998 22.80 -37.08 20.50
N GLY A 999 23.81 -36.37 19.98
CA GLY A 999 25.09 -36.11 20.63
C GLY A 999 26.11 -37.26 20.52
N SER A 1000 25.79 -38.34 19.80
CA SER A 1000 26.75 -39.41 19.52
C SER A 1000 27.67 -39.06 18.34
N MET A 1001 28.93 -39.47 18.46
CA MET A 1001 29.94 -39.33 17.43
C MET A 1001 29.51 -40.08 16.15
N LEU A 1002 29.69 -39.46 14.99
CA LEU A 1002 29.59 -40.14 13.69
C LEU A 1002 30.80 -41.05 13.49
N SER A 1003 30.59 -42.28 13.02
CA SER A 1003 31.67 -43.25 12.76
C SER A 1003 31.25 -44.24 11.67
N ASN A 1004 32.10 -44.43 10.66
CA ASN A 1004 31.90 -45.34 9.52
C ASN A 1004 30.56 -45.14 8.80
N ASP A 1005 30.09 -43.90 8.63
CA ASP A 1005 28.77 -43.56 8.09
C ASP A 1005 28.73 -42.10 7.55
N ILE A 1006 27.66 -41.75 6.81
CA ILE A 1006 27.40 -40.42 6.24
C ILE A 1006 26.15 -39.79 6.86
N ASP A 1007 26.35 -38.79 7.72
CA ASP A 1007 25.26 -38.07 8.40
C ASP A 1007 25.50 -36.55 8.47
N GLY A 1008 24.44 -35.81 8.79
CA GLY A 1008 24.39 -34.36 8.79
C GLY A 1008 22.96 -33.80 8.66
N ASN A 1009 22.81 -32.51 8.93
CA ASN A 1009 21.52 -31.81 8.80
C ASN A 1009 21.52 -30.89 7.57
N TYR A 1010 22.27 -29.78 7.60
CA TYR A 1010 22.41 -28.86 6.46
C TYR A 1010 23.53 -29.26 5.48
N LYS A 1011 24.57 -29.93 5.99
CA LYS A 1011 25.71 -30.46 5.24
C LYS A 1011 26.03 -31.85 5.78
N TYR A 1012 26.36 -32.77 4.87
CA TYR A 1012 26.69 -34.17 5.19
C TYR A 1012 28.20 -34.38 5.22
N TYR A 1013 28.65 -35.16 6.19
CA TYR A 1013 30.06 -35.52 6.36
C TYR A 1013 30.18 -37.04 6.41
N TYR A 1014 31.31 -37.56 5.93
CA TYR A 1014 31.68 -38.97 6.15
C TYR A 1014 32.73 -39.04 7.25
N ALA A 1015 32.53 -39.94 8.21
CA ALA A 1015 33.53 -40.27 9.23
C ALA A 1015 34.09 -41.68 9.00
N ASP A 1016 35.39 -41.86 9.24
CA ASP A 1016 36.00 -43.19 9.29
C ASP A 1016 35.54 -44.01 10.51
N LYS A 1017 36.06 -45.24 10.66
CA LYS A 1017 35.71 -46.13 11.78
C LYS A 1017 36.08 -45.60 13.18
N ASP A 1018 37.02 -44.67 13.27
CA ASP A 1018 37.50 -44.11 14.54
C ASP A 1018 36.84 -42.75 14.85
N GLY A 1019 36.18 -42.16 13.85
CA GLY A 1019 35.33 -40.97 13.92
C GLY A 1019 35.87 -39.76 13.15
N HIS A 1020 37.04 -39.88 12.50
CA HIS A 1020 37.67 -38.74 11.85
C HIS A 1020 36.99 -38.42 10.52
N LEU A 1021 36.67 -37.15 10.30
CA LEU A 1021 36.04 -36.70 9.06
C LEU A 1021 37.01 -36.78 7.88
N GLN A 1022 36.56 -37.41 6.80
CA GLN A 1022 37.30 -37.49 5.54
C GLN A 1022 36.68 -36.57 4.49
N PHE A 1023 37.52 -36.04 3.60
CA PHE A 1023 37.10 -35.15 2.52
C PHE A 1023 37.59 -35.68 1.17
N GLY A 1024 36.90 -35.27 0.09
CA GLY A 1024 37.14 -35.75 -1.26
C GLY A 1024 36.28 -36.98 -1.58
N TRP A 1025 36.84 -37.87 -2.41
CA TRP A 1025 36.16 -39.08 -2.89
C TRP A 1025 36.13 -40.17 -1.82
N VAL A 1026 34.93 -40.67 -1.52
CA VAL A 1026 34.67 -41.73 -0.54
C VAL A 1026 33.85 -42.83 -1.19
N THR A 1027 34.11 -44.09 -0.86
CA THR A 1027 33.26 -45.23 -1.23
C THR A 1027 32.67 -45.83 0.05
N HIS A 1028 31.34 -45.90 0.13
CA HIS A 1028 30.61 -46.43 1.28
C HIS A 1028 29.36 -47.18 0.79
N ASN A 1029 29.08 -48.36 1.36
CA ASN A 1029 27.95 -49.24 0.95
C ASN A 1029 27.83 -49.46 -0.58
N ASN A 1030 28.96 -49.69 -1.26
CA ASN A 1030 29.09 -49.85 -2.72
C ASN A 1030 28.71 -48.62 -3.57
N GLU A 1031 28.42 -47.47 -2.97
CA GLU A 1031 28.20 -46.21 -3.68
C GLU A 1031 29.41 -45.26 -3.54
N THR A 1032 29.64 -44.43 -4.55
CA THR A 1032 30.69 -43.39 -4.54
C THR A 1032 30.08 -42.05 -4.12
N TYR A 1033 30.75 -41.34 -3.21
CA TYR A 1033 30.37 -40.03 -2.69
C TYR A 1033 31.51 -39.02 -2.84
N TYR A 1034 31.19 -37.74 -2.89
CA TYR A 1034 32.17 -36.66 -2.80
C TYR A 1034 31.81 -35.68 -1.67
N ILE A 1035 32.65 -35.65 -0.63
CA ILE A 1035 32.50 -34.78 0.54
C ILE A 1035 33.41 -33.55 0.35
N SER A 1036 32.83 -32.38 0.06
CA SER A 1036 33.64 -31.20 -0.28
C SER A 1036 34.48 -30.71 0.91
N PRO A 1037 35.80 -30.53 0.78
CA PRO A 1037 36.61 -29.89 1.83
C PRO A 1037 36.34 -28.37 1.88
N PRO A 1038 36.25 -27.73 3.06
CA PRO A 1038 35.93 -28.28 4.39
C PRO A 1038 34.41 -28.33 4.69
N TRP A 1039 33.55 -28.07 3.69
CA TRP A 1039 32.12 -27.74 3.89
C TRP A 1039 31.14 -28.91 3.86
N GLY A 1040 31.57 -30.13 3.53
CA GLY A 1040 30.72 -31.31 3.40
C GLY A 1040 29.94 -31.38 2.07
N ALA A 1041 28.99 -32.30 2.00
CA ALA A 1041 28.10 -32.52 0.84
C ALA A 1041 26.69 -31.96 1.06
N GLU A 1042 25.94 -31.71 -0.01
CA GLU A 1042 24.62 -31.03 0.05
C GLU A 1042 23.44 -32.02 0.04
N ASN A 1043 22.30 -31.63 0.62
CA ASN A 1043 21.09 -32.48 0.65
C ASN A 1043 20.27 -32.45 -0.65
N ARG A 1044 20.91 -32.32 -1.81
CA ARG A 1044 20.22 -31.95 -3.05
C ARG A 1044 21.00 -32.45 -4.29
N THR A 1045 20.43 -32.33 -5.48
CA THR A 1045 21.13 -32.64 -6.74
C THR A 1045 21.86 -31.40 -7.26
N TYR A 1046 23.17 -31.48 -7.49
CA TYR A 1046 24.05 -30.38 -7.88
C TYR A 1046 25.21 -30.83 -8.78
N LEU A 1047 25.83 -29.87 -9.48
CA LEU A 1047 27.06 -30.08 -10.25
C LEU A 1047 28.28 -29.62 -9.44
N LYS A 1048 29.41 -30.30 -9.59
CA LYS A 1048 30.69 -29.84 -9.03
C LYS A 1048 31.86 -30.22 -9.94
N THR A 1049 32.63 -29.21 -10.33
CA THR A 1049 33.90 -29.40 -11.04
C THR A 1049 35.01 -29.82 -10.08
N ILE A 1050 35.67 -30.92 -10.40
CA ILE A 1050 36.75 -31.54 -9.62
C ILE A 1050 37.82 -31.97 -10.63
N ASN A 1051 39.04 -31.43 -10.53
CA ASN A 1051 40.15 -31.70 -11.46
C ASN A 1051 39.70 -31.60 -12.94
N GLU A 1052 39.22 -30.40 -13.32
CA GLU A 1052 38.79 -30.04 -14.69
C GLU A 1052 37.57 -30.82 -15.24
N LYS A 1053 37.02 -31.78 -14.50
CA LYS A 1053 35.80 -32.53 -14.89
C LYS A 1053 34.62 -32.13 -14.03
N THR A 1054 33.48 -31.82 -14.66
CA THR A 1054 32.22 -31.52 -13.96
C THR A 1054 31.45 -32.81 -13.73
N TYR A 1055 31.18 -33.12 -12.46
CA TYR A 1055 30.46 -34.32 -12.04
C TYR A 1055 29.05 -33.98 -11.54
N LEU A 1056 28.12 -34.91 -11.72
CA LEU A 1056 26.74 -34.82 -11.24
C LEU A 1056 26.58 -35.56 -9.90
N PHE A 1057 26.19 -34.83 -8.86
CA PHE A 1057 25.95 -35.36 -7.52
C PHE A 1057 24.49 -35.25 -7.13
N GLY A 1058 23.97 -36.27 -6.45
CA GLY A 1058 22.66 -36.28 -5.79
C GLY A 1058 22.79 -35.96 -4.30
N PRO A 1059 21.67 -36.08 -3.54
CA PRO A 1059 21.64 -35.84 -2.11
C PRO A 1059 22.73 -36.60 -1.35
N LYS A 1060 23.27 -35.95 -0.29
CA LYS A 1060 24.44 -36.37 0.48
C LYS A 1060 25.75 -36.47 -0.33
N GLY A 1061 25.78 -35.91 -1.55
CA GLY A 1061 26.97 -35.92 -2.42
C GLY A 1061 27.23 -37.27 -3.09
N ARG A 1062 26.20 -38.11 -3.25
CA ARG A 1062 26.29 -39.38 -3.99
C ARG A 1062 26.53 -39.11 -5.48
N LEU A 1063 27.55 -39.70 -6.08
CA LEU A 1063 27.84 -39.57 -7.50
C LEU A 1063 26.77 -40.30 -8.35
N LEU A 1064 26.11 -39.56 -9.24
CA LEU A 1064 25.06 -40.11 -10.12
C LEU A 1064 25.66 -40.49 -11.48
N ARG A 1065 25.59 -41.78 -11.81
CA ARG A 1065 26.15 -42.38 -13.03
C ARG A 1065 25.02 -42.69 -14.02
N ASN A 1066 25.25 -42.52 -15.32
CA ASN A 1066 24.26 -42.76 -16.38
C ASN A 1066 22.87 -42.15 -16.07
N THR A 1067 22.85 -40.98 -15.44
CA THR A 1067 21.62 -40.37 -14.90
C THR A 1067 21.28 -39.11 -15.68
N ALA A 1068 20.02 -38.98 -16.09
CA ALA A 1068 19.45 -37.77 -16.67
C ALA A 1068 18.46 -37.17 -15.67
N THR A 1069 18.72 -35.95 -15.17
CA THR A 1069 17.92 -35.31 -14.13
C THR A 1069 18.09 -33.80 -14.12
N ASP A 1070 17.08 -33.09 -13.65
CA ASP A 1070 17.20 -31.70 -13.25
C ASP A 1070 18.12 -31.55 -12.03
N THR A 1071 18.77 -30.39 -11.94
CA THR A 1071 19.50 -29.99 -10.73
C THR A 1071 18.65 -29.05 -9.87
N SER A 1072 18.83 -29.13 -8.56
CA SER A 1072 17.87 -28.61 -7.57
C SER A 1072 18.11 -27.16 -7.11
N THR A 1073 19.00 -26.45 -7.80
CA THR A 1073 19.16 -24.99 -7.68
C THR A 1073 18.38 -24.30 -8.79
N SER A 1074 17.70 -23.20 -8.47
CA SER A 1074 16.76 -22.43 -9.31
C SER A 1074 17.37 -21.73 -10.55
N TRP A 1075 18.51 -22.21 -11.04
CA TRP A 1075 19.33 -21.57 -12.07
C TRP A 1075 20.01 -22.53 -13.07
N ASN A 1076 20.04 -23.86 -12.84
CA ASN A 1076 20.80 -24.80 -13.67
C ASN A 1076 19.91 -25.88 -14.30
N GLY A 1077 20.06 -26.08 -15.61
CA GLY A 1077 19.18 -26.90 -16.44
C GLY A 1077 19.32 -28.42 -16.29
N PHE A 1078 18.53 -29.13 -17.09
CA PHE A 1078 18.53 -30.59 -17.23
C PHE A 1078 19.91 -31.09 -17.65
N CYS A 1079 20.44 -32.09 -16.96
CA CYS A 1079 21.80 -32.59 -17.18
C CYS A 1079 21.86 -34.12 -17.29
N ILE A 1080 22.85 -34.62 -18.04
CA ILE A 1080 23.05 -36.05 -18.29
C ILE A 1080 24.48 -36.42 -17.91
N SER A 1081 24.66 -37.43 -17.07
CA SER A 1081 25.97 -37.99 -16.74
C SER A 1081 26.31 -39.26 -17.52
N ASP A 1082 27.60 -39.54 -17.68
CA ASP A 1082 28.13 -40.81 -18.19
C ASP A 1082 28.26 -41.88 -17.08
N GLU A 1083 28.81 -43.04 -17.43
CA GLU A 1083 29.09 -44.14 -16.49
C GLU A 1083 30.07 -43.72 -15.36
N ASN A 1084 30.92 -42.74 -15.63
CA ASN A 1084 31.88 -42.18 -14.68
C ASN A 1084 31.26 -41.07 -13.81
N GLY A 1085 30.00 -40.69 -14.07
CA GLY A 1085 29.28 -39.61 -13.40
C GLY A 1085 29.69 -38.20 -13.86
N VAL A 1086 30.46 -38.11 -14.95
CA VAL A 1086 30.87 -36.86 -15.59
C VAL A 1086 29.71 -36.35 -16.45
N VAL A 1087 29.42 -35.05 -16.38
CA VAL A 1087 28.38 -34.41 -17.19
C VAL A 1087 28.81 -34.40 -18.66
N LYS A 1088 27.93 -34.89 -19.54
CA LYS A 1088 28.14 -34.87 -20.99
C LYS A 1088 27.85 -33.49 -21.56
N THR A 1089 28.63 -33.08 -22.56
CA THR A 1089 28.48 -31.81 -23.28
C THR A 1089 28.55 -32.04 -24.80
N GLY A 1090 28.08 -31.07 -25.59
CA GLY A 1090 28.04 -31.14 -27.05
C GLY A 1090 26.74 -31.75 -27.61
N VAL A 1091 26.78 -32.16 -28.87
CA VAL A 1091 25.64 -32.82 -29.55
C VAL A 1091 25.48 -34.25 -29.05
N ILE A 1092 24.32 -34.59 -28.48
CA ILE A 1092 23.98 -35.92 -27.95
C ILE A 1092 22.70 -36.41 -28.61
N ARG A 1093 22.69 -37.68 -29.04
CA ARG A 1093 21.49 -38.40 -29.48
C ARG A 1093 20.79 -39.03 -28.28
N LEU A 1094 19.50 -38.75 -28.10
CA LEU A 1094 18.68 -39.32 -27.03
C LEU A 1094 17.91 -40.57 -27.50
N GLU A 1095 17.19 -41.22 -26.58
CA GLU A 1095 16.40 -42.43 -26.85
C GLU A 1095 15.26 -42.22 -27.86
N ASP A 1096 14.80 -40.97 -28.06
CA ASP A 1096 13.85 -40.60 -29.12
C ASP A 1096 14.49 -40.53 -30.53
N ASN A 1097 15.78 -40.91 -30.63
CA ASN A 1097 16.62 -40.88 -31.83
C ASN A 1097 16.85 -39.47 -32.40
N ARG A 1098 16.51 -38.39 -31.67
CA ARG A 1098 16.83 -37.01 -32.06
C ARG A 1098 18.14 -36.53 -31.45
N LEU A 1099 18.72 -35.52 -32.09
CA LEU A 1099 19.92 -34.83 -31.62
C LEU A 1099 19.54 -33.59 -30.81
N TYR A 1100 20.27 -33.34 -29.73
CA TYR A 1100 20.15 -32.14 -28.90
C TYR A 1100 21.55 -31.63 -28.54
N TYR A 1101 21.75 -30.32 -28.48
CA TYR A 1101 23.00 -29.74 -27.99
C TYR A 1101 22.90 -29.51 -26.48
N PHE A 1102 23.79 -30.12 -25.71
CA PHE A 1102 23.88 -29.97 -24.26
C PHE A 1102 25.12 -29.15 -23.87
N ASN A 1103 24.91 -28.01 -23.22
CA ASN A 1103 25.99 -27.26 -22.58
C ASN A 1103 25.55 -26.82 -21.17
N PRO A 1104 26.25 -27.24 -20.10
CA PRO A 1104 25.88 -26.91 -18.72
C PRO A 1104 26.12 -25.44 -18.35
N GLU A 1105 26.81 -24.66 -19.18
CA GLU A 1105 27.02 -23.21 -19.00
C GLU A 1105 26.02 -22.34 -19.78
N ILE A 1106 25.28 -22.93 -20.75
CA ILE A 1106 24.26 -22.21 -21.53
C ILE A 1106 22.88 -22.54 -20.95
N TYR A 1107 22.21 -21.50 -20.45
CA TYR A 1107 20.88 -21.61 -19.86
C TYR A 1107 19.86 -22.18 -20.87
N MET A 1108 19.11 -23.21 -20.46
CA MET A 1108 18.00 -23.80 -21.23
C MET A 1108 16.74 -22.88 -21.29
N THR A 1109 16.93 -21.56 -21.21
CA THR A 1109 15.88 -20.53 -21.24
C THR A 1109 15.72 -19.84 -22.58
N THR A 1110 16.64 -20.04 -23.53
CA THR A 1110 16.46 -19.67 -24.94
C THR A 1110 16.14 -20.94 -25.75
N PRO A 1111 14.88 -21.25 -26.03
CA PRO A 1111 14.55 -22.22 -27.08
C PRO A 1111 14.96 -21.61 -28.42
N PHE A 1112 16.08 -22.07 -28.98
CA PHE A 1112 16.44 -21.82 -30.37
C PHE A 1112 15.35 -22.48 -31.25
N SER A 1113 14.26 -21.78 -31.55
CA SER A 1113 13.11 -22.36 -32.25
C SER A 1113 13.05 -21.83 -33.68
N GLY A 1114 13.56 -22.61 -34.64
CA GLY A 1114 13.79 -22.14 -36.00
C GLY A 1114 15.02 -21.23 -36.14
N GLU A 1115 15.96 -21.31 -35.19
CA GLU A 1115 17.18 -20.51 -35.18
C GLU A 1115 18.40 -21.33 -35.61
N TRP A 1116 19.37 -20.61 -36.18
CA TRP A 1116 20.66 -21.13 -36.60
C TRP A 1116 21.74 -20.71 -35.60
N ALA A 1117 22.44 -21.67 -34.99
CA ALA A 1117 23.53 -21.37 -34.04
C ALA A 1117 24.80 -22.16 -34.37
N GLU A 1118 25.95 -21.56 -34.12
CA GLU A 1118 27.25 -22.18 -34.34
C GLU A 1118 27.85 -22.64 -33.00
N PHE A 1119 28.21 -23.93 -32.94
CA PHE A 1119 28.85 -24.55 -31.78
C PHE A 1119 30.06 -25.35 -32.25
N ASP A 1120 31.19 -25.22 -31.55
CA ASP A 1120 32.43 -25.96 -31.85
C ASP A 1120 32.92 -25.83 -33.31
N GLY A 1121 32.70 -24.66 -33.93
CA GLY A 1121 33.05 -24.35 -35.32
C GLY A 1121 32.14 -25.02 -36.37
N LYS A 1122 30.94 -25.45 -35.97
CA LYS A 1122 29.94 -26.11 -36.82
C LYS A 1122 28.58 -25.42 -36.68
N LEU A 1123 27.94 -25.18 -37.82
CA LEU A 1123 26.63 -24.56 -37.87
C LEU A 1123 25.53 -25.62 -37.70
N TYR A 1124 24.53 -25.33 -36.86
CA TYR A 1124 23.38 -26.18 -36.60
C TYR A 1124 22.09 -25.37 -36.77
N HIS A 1125 21.00 -26.04 -37.14
CA HIS A 1125 19.64 -25.48 -37.13
C HIS A 1125 18.78 -26.23 -36.10
N PHE A 1126 17.94 -25.51 -35.37
CA PHE A 1126 17.12 -26.06 -34.28
C PHE A 1126 15.63 -25.99 -34.61
N GLU A 1127 14.92 -27.10 -34.41
CA GLU A 1127 13.48 -27.19 -34.61
C GLU A 1127 12.71 -26.47 -33.49
N MET A 1128 11.39 -26.31 -33.65
CA MET A 1128 10.56 -25.84 -32.53
C MET A 1128 10.58 -26.86 -31.38
N PRO A 1129 10.60 -26.41 -30.10
CA PRO A 1129 10.70 -27.30 -28.96
C PRO A 1129 9.52 -28.27 -28.89
N ILE A 1130 9.83 -29.56 -28.86
CA ILE A 1130 8.84 -30.64 -28.84
C ILE A 1130 8.70 -31.13 -27.40
N SER A 1131 7.48 -31.18 -26.88
CA SER A 1131 7.21 -31.71 -25.53
C SER A 1131 7.31 -33.24 -25.53
N VAL A 1132 8.52 -33.78 -25.40
CA VAL A 1132 8.80 -35.23 -25.38
C VAL A 1132 8.90 -35.84 -23.97
N SER A 1133 8.78 -35.05 -22.91
CA SER A 1133 8.66 -35.52 -21.52
C SER A 1133 8.01 -34.44 -20.64
N PRO A 1134 7.29 -34.80 -19.56
CA PRO A 1134 6.78 -33.81 -18.59
C PRO A 1134 7.85 -32.91 -17.94
N TYR A 1135 9.15 -33.18 -18.14
CA TYR A 1135 10.26 -32.43 -17.53
C TYR A 1135 11.37 -31.98 -18.51
N SER A 1136 11.14 -31.91 -19.84
CA SER A 1136 12.14 -31.33 -20.76
C SER A 1136 11.56 -30.35 -21.78
N LYS A 1137 12.17 -29.15 -21.86
CA LYS A 1137 11.89 -28.09 -22.86
C LYS A 1137 13.15 -27.82 -23.71
N GLY A 1138 13.47 -28.72 -24.65
CA GLY A 1138 14.62 -28.57 -25.55
C GLY A 1138 14.20 -28.56 -27.02
N SER A 1139 14.84 -27.70 -27.83
CA SER A 1139 14.74 -27.77 -29.29
C SER A 1139 15.66 -28.87 -29.82
N PRO A 1140 15.15 -29.86 -30.58
CA PRO A 1140 16.02 -30.82 -31.26
C PRO A 1140 16.73 -30.15 -32.45
N ILE A 1141 17.92 -30.64 -32.77
CA ILE A 1141 18.68 -30.23 -33.95
C ILE A 1141 18.05 -30.89 -35.17
N THR A 1142 17.77 -30.09 -36.20
CA THR A 1142 17.26 -30.58 -37.49
C THR A 1142 18.31 -31.45 -38.17
N THR A 1143 17.91 -32.56 -38.80
CA THR A 1143 18.83 -33.48 -39.49
C THR A 1143 18.28 -33.88 -40.86
N ASN A 1144 19.14 -34.35 -41.76
CA ASN A 1144 18.77 -34.95 -43.05
C ASN A 1144 17.85 -34.07 -43.92
N THR A 1145 18.15 -32.78 -44.00
CA THR A 1145 17.33 -31.82 -44.75
C THR A 1145 18.17 -30.78 -45.47
N THR A 1146 17.52 -29.90 -46.23
CA THR A 1146 18.14 -28.73 -46.85
C THR A 1146 17.31 -27.50 -46.45
N LEU A 1147 17.98 -26.46 -45.94
CA LEU A 1147 17.35 -25.22 -45.52
C LEU A 1147 18.10 -24.02 -46.11
N GLU A 1148 17.40 -22.89 -46.27
CA GLU A 1148 18.04 -21.64 -46.68
C GLU A 1148 18.35 -20.75 -45.48
N LYS A 1149 19.48 -20.05 -45.58
CA LYS A 1149 19.91 -19.00 -44.64
C LYS A 1149 20.62 -17.91 -45.44
N ASP A 1150 20.24 -16.65 -45.24
CA ASP A 1150 20.88 -15.47 -45.85
C ASP A 1150 21.04 -15.55 -47.39
N GLY A 1151 20.03 -16.12 -48.07
CA GLY A 1151 20.02 -16.30 -49.53
C GLY A 1151 20.92 -17.43 -50.05
N LYS A 1152 21.42 -18.31 -49.17
CA LYS A 1152 22.25 -19.46 -49.48
C LYS A 1152 21.60 -20.76 -49.04
N THR A 1153 21.81 -21.83 -49.80
CA THR A 1153 21.32 -23.18 -49.48
C THR A 1153 22.32 -23.95 -48.62
N TYR A 1154 21.87 -24.51 -47.50
CA TYR A 1154 22.67 -25.35 -46.61
C TYR A 1154 22.12 -26.78 -46.58
N ILE A 1155 22.99 -27.76 -46.80
CA ILE A 1155 22.68 -29.18 -46.62
C ILE A 1155 23.01 -29.55 -45.17
N ILE A 1156 22.04 -30.12 -44.46
CA ILE A 1156 22.15 -30.54 -43.06
C ILE A 1156 22.22 -32.06 -43.00
N ASP A 1157 23.32 -32.59 -42.48
CA ASP A 1157 23.61 -34.03 -42.46
C ASP A 1157 22.83 -34.81 -41.38
N GLU A 1158 23.10 -36.11 -41.26
CA GLU A 1158 22.51 -36.98 -40.23
C GLU A 1158 22.95 -36.63 -38.79
N ASN A 1159 24.02 -35.85 -38.65
CA ASN A 1159 24.58 -35.34 -37.40
C ASN A 1159 24.13 -33.90 -37.09
N GLY A 1160 23.25 -33.35 -37.91
CA GLY A 1160 22.70 -31.99 -37.78
C GLY A 1160 23.65 -30.88 -38.22
N VAL A 1161 24.81 -31.22 -38.77
CA VAL A 1161 25.82 -30.25 -39.21
C VAL A 1161 25.40 -29.68 -40.55
N ALA A 1162 25.24 -28.37 -40.60
CA ALA A 1162 24.90 -27.63 -41.80
C ALA A 1162 26.15 -27.19 -42.56
N THR A 1163 26.20 -27.51 -43.85
CA THR A 1163 27.27 -27.11 -44.76
C THR A 1163 26.70 -26.31 -45.93
N GLU A 1164 27.32 -25.19 -46.26
CA GLU A 1164 26.92 -24.37 -47.41
C GLU A 1164 27.10 -25.19 -48.69
N LYS A 1165 26.00 -25.39 -49.42
CA LYS A 1165 26.02 -26.04 -50.72
C LYS A 1165 26.62 -25.07 -51.73
N LYS A 1166 27.91 -25.24 -52.02
CA LYS A 1166 28.57 -24.57 -53.14
C LYS A 1166 28.24 -25.33 -54.43
N ASP A 1167 27.65 -24.62 -55.39
CA ASP A 1167 27.44 -25.12 -56.76
C ASP A 1167 28.77 -25.16 -57.55
#